data_AF-A0A2B7ZBH0-F1
#
_entry.id   AF-A0A2B7ZBH0-F1
#
_cell.length_a   1.000
_cell.length_b   1.000
_cell.length_c   1.000
_cell.angle_alpha   90.00
_cell.angle_beta   90.00
_cell.angle_gamma   90.00
#
_symmetry.space_group_name_H-M   'P 1'
#
loop_
_entity.id
_entity.type
_entity.pdbx_description
1 polymer ?
#
loop_
_entity_poly.entity_id
_entity_poly.type
_entity_poly.pdbx_seq_one_letter_code
_entity_poly.pdbx_strand_id
1 'polypeptide(L)'
;MAQRLNSQPIQTATPAEITLNETCPAVPEGYEHVRDTSKGYGNGPGIISLSDHLEVICGPLLNYKGLRDANQEFPTWQGSVLLVTTPGQRQPVLELRSLGATPSFPAGHGAERPRLVNGNISQLDSQATTVEGLKLFADPTKAFWRFPITVPLQSEETRWEYSFHRFHYFNDKEDLGRWNFVVPAANDSMRIMFHSCNGFSIGTDLDYWQGPILWNEVLRLHEERPFHVMIGGGDQIYNDSVRVDGPLKGWTDIANPHKRRAHPFTNKMRDECDSFYYENYIKWYGMEPFATANSQIPQINIWDDHDIIDGFGSYTDHFMKCAVFRGIGGVAFKYYLLFQHHVAPPMSTFTTDSPETMSAVNGTSGADPRQLEHTYVYKETVEDPSFIIGKSHGPYVEECSRNLYMRLGRRMAFVGLDARTERTRHQINYQETYDMVFTRLEQELAVSNGDIKHLILLLGVPIAYPRLAWLENIIKSPLIAPIRLLNKRFGVGGDFFNKFDGQVDLLDDLDDHYTARQHKRERREMIQRLQYLSRKYSVRVTILGGDVHLAAMGRFYSKPRLNIPAERDFRYMPNVISSAITNKPPPKAVANLLARRNKIHHLDHDTDETLMKLFDKQPGGKEKAAAFNKVTMPSRNFACITEVSLDGAVNGSADVAQMAPVVMPKDGHSPLHAGEENAGTTHRAADGVSNVSGMIGGLDISIRVEIDAMDRKGTTAGYGFSVPPLSIPPDDRVSQETTRSRRFHRPHRLLHSSHSNTSAPPATTTASISAPEAFPVPPLPRPATATVEAAR
;
A
#
# COMPACT_ATOMS: atom_id res chain seq x y z
N MET A 1 -23.81 8.20 34.79
CA MET A 1 -22.81 8.93 35.59
C MET A 1 -21.45 8.69 34.96
N ALA A 2 -20.99 9.64 34.14
CA ALA A 2 -19.74 9.54 33.40
C ALA A 2 -18.65 10.32 34.14
N GLN A 3 -17.62 9.62 34.63
CA GLN A 3 -16.40 10.27 35.07
C GLN A 3 -15.62 10.71 33.83
N ARG A 4 -15.47 12.02 33.68
CA ARG A 4 -14.48 12.63 32.78
C ARG A 4 -13.10 12.15 33.23
N LEU A 5 -12.45 11.32 32.43
CA LEU A 5 -11.00 11.14 32.48
C LEU A 5 -10.38 12.46 32.02
N ASN A 6 -10.00 13.28 32.99
CA ASN A 6 -9.15 14.44 32.75
C ASN A 6 -7.86 13.95 32.10
N SER A 7 -7.62 14.38 30.86
CA SER A 7 -6.32 14.38 30.22
C SER A 7 -5.38 15.23 31.07
N GLN A 8 -4.68 14.60 32.00
CA GLN A 8 -3.51 15.22 32.60
C GLN A 8 -2.41 15.28 31.52
N PRO A 9 -1.72 16.42 31.35
CA PRO A 9 -0.51 16.45 30.55
C PRO A 9 0.47 15.44 31.17
N ILE A 10 1.08 14.61 30.32
CA ILE A 10 2.23 13.79 30.71
C ILE A 10 3.22 14.75 31.35
N GLN A 11 3.48 14.57 32.66
CA GLN A 11 4.54 15.31 33.32
C GLN A 11 5.82 14.99 32.56
N THR A 12 6.34 15.99 31.87
CA THR A 12 7.69 15.99 31.33
C THR A 12 8.62 15.72 32.51
N ALA A 13 9.13 14.48 32.60
CA ALA A 13 10.25 14.20 33.46
C ALA A 13 11.37 15.16 33.06
N THR A 14 11.86 15.92 34.02
CA THR A 14 13.00 16.82 33.86
C THR A 14 14.13 16.02 33.20
N PRO A 15 14.83 16.56 32.18
CA PRO A 15 15.97 15.86 31.60
C PRO A 15 16.96 15.60 32.72
N ALA A 16 17.27 14.32 33.00
CA ALA A 16 18.44 14.01 33.79
C ALA A 16 19.63 14.66 33.09
N GLU A 17 20.43 15.45 33.82
CA GLU A 17 21.64 16.06 33.29
C GLU A 17 22.52 14.98 32.64
N ILE A 18 22.54 14.97 31.31
CA ILE A 18 23.43 14.11 30.52
C ILE A 18 24.83 14.69 30.70
N THR A 19 25.59 14.12 31.64
CA THR A 19 27.00 14.42 31.80
C THR A 19 27.75 13.77 30.64
N LEU A 20 28.12 14.58 29.63
CA LEU A 20 29.04 14.18 28.56
C LEU A 20 30.45 14.00 29.14
N ASN A 21 30.72 12.81 29.69
CA ASN A 21 32.07 12.44 30.10
C ASN A 21 32.90 12.04 28.87
N GLU A 22 33.95 12.81 28.57
CA GLU A 22 34.89 12.60 27.45
C GLU A 22 35.80 11.36 27.60
N THR A 23 35.55 10.49 28.59
CA THR A 23 36.20 9.18 28.71
C THR A 23 35.14 8.10 28.91
N CYS A 24 34.92 7.28 27.89
CA CYS A 24 33.86 6.26 27.92
C CYS A 24 34.28 5.03 28.70
N PRO A 25 33.41 4.49 29.59
CA PRO A 25 33.54 3.13 30.09
C PRO A 25 33.60 2.14 28.91
N ALA A 26 34.35 1.05 29.08
CA ALA A 26 34.32 -0.05 28.13
C ALA A 26 32.88 -0.55 27.95
N VAL A 27 32.45 -0.71 26.69
CA VAL A 27 31.14 -1.25 26.35
C VAL A 27 31.03 -2.67 26.94
N PRO A 28 30.04 -2.94 27.81
CA PRO A 28 29.84 -4.29 28.30
C PRO A 28 29.46 -5.23 27.15
N GLU A 29 29.95 -6.47 27.19
CA GLU A 29 29.63 -7.50 26.21
C GLU A 29 28.10 -7.70 26.07
N GLY A 30 27.59 -7.78 24.84
CA GLY A 30 26.15 -7.91 24.55
C GLY A 30 25.37 -6.59 24.37
N TYR A 31 26.02 -5.44 24.53
CA TYR A 31 25.46 -4.13 24.17
C TYR A 31 25.94 -3.68 22.79
N GLU A 32 25.03 -3.34 21.89
CA GLU A 32 25.42 -2.73 20.61
C GLU A 32 25.57 -1.21 20.77
N HIS A 33 26.80 -0.73 20.91
CA HIS A 33 27.08 0.67 20.57
C HIS A 33 27.02 0.84 19.07
N VAL A 34 26.21 1.79 18.62
CA VAL A 34 26.32 2.28 17.25
C VAL A 34 27.46 3.29 17.09
N ARG A 35 28.60 3.04 17.72
CA ARG A 35 29.86 3.74 17.37
C ARG A 35 30.59 3.04 16.25
N ASP A 36 30.27 1.77 16.00
CA ASP A 36 30.74 1.03 14.85
C ASP A 36 29.89 1.39 13.63
N THR A 37 30.41 2.34 12.83
CA THR A 37 29.80 2.77 11.57
C THR A 37 30.11 1.82 10.41
N SER A 38 30.78 0.68 10.63
CA SER A 38 31.10 -0.27 9.55
C SER A 38 29.85 -0.82 8.84
N LYS A 39 28.72 -0.89 9.55
CA LYS A 39 27.43 -1.42 9.05
C LYS A 39 26.37 -0.35 8.78
N GLY A 40 26.67 0.94 8.95
CA GLY A 40 25.67 1.99 8.77
C GLY A 40 26.22 3.41 8.82
N TYR A 41 25.33 4.40 8.95
CA TYR A 41 25.64 5.82 8.90
C TYR A 41 25.30 6.51 10.22
N GLY A 42 26.03 7.58 10.54
CA GLY A 42 25.88 8.33 11.79
C GLY A 42 26.54 7.63 12.99
N ASN A 43 26.65 8.34 14.11
CA ASN A 43 27.39 7.87 15.31
C ASN A 43 26.46 7.29 16.40
N GLY A 44 25.15 7.20 16.10
CA GLY A 44 24.11 6.77 17.04
C GLY A 44 23.96 7.66 18.28
N PRO A 45 22.97 7.36 19.14
CA PRO A 45 22.65 8.23 20.27
C PRO A 45 23.69 8.19 21.40
N GLY A 46 24.60 7.22 21.41
CA GLY A 46 25.61 7.08 22.48
C GLY A 46 25.03 6.72 23.85
N ILE A 47 23.77 6.27 23.91
CA ILE A 47 23.05 5.89 25.12
C ILE A 47 23.25 4.39 25.42
N ILE A 48 23.39 4.04 26.69
CA ILE A 48 23.33 2.66 27.20
C ILE A 48 22.18 2.58 28.20
N SER A 49 21.25 1.65 28.00
CA SER A 49 20.21 1.34 28.96
C SER A 49 20.71 0.28 29.93
N LEU A 50 20.59 0.55 31.24
CA LEU A 50 20.89 -0.45 32.29
C LEU A 50 19.66 -1.30 32.64
N SER A 51 18.55 -1.15 31.89
CA SER A 51 17.33 -1.89 32.13
C SER A 51 17.57 -3.39 31.97
N ASP A 52 16.95 -4.13 32.88
CA ASP A 52 16.89 -5.58 32.84
C ASP A 52 15.70 -6.10 32.00
N HIS A 53 15.03 -5.22 31.26
CA HIS A 53 13.96 -5.59 30.35
C HIS A 53 14.28 -5.13 28.92
N LEU A 54 13.70 -5.84 27.95
CA LEU A 54 13.56 -5.34 26.59
C LEU A 54 12.35 -4.40 26.58
N GLU A 55 12.59 -3.09 26.75
CA GLU A 55 11.51 -2.10 26.85
C GLU A 55 10.98 -1.73 25.47
N VAL A 56 9.80 -2.23 25.14
CA VAL A 56 9.15 -2.10 23.83
C VAL A 56 8.13 -0.98 23.85
N ILE A 57 8.28 -0.02 22.92
CA ILE A 57 7.34 1.09 22.71
C ILE A 57 6.19 0.65 21.80
N CYS A 58 6.50 -0.09 20.72
CA CYS A 58 5.50 -0.57 19.76
C CYS A 58 5.94 -1.88 19.09
N GLY A 59 4.96 -2.68 18.68
CA GLY A 59 5.13 -4.01 18.10
C GLY A 59 4.77 -5.14 19.08
N PRO A 60 5.00 -6.40 18.69
CA PRO A 60 5.58 -6.83 17.41
C PRO A 60 4.66 -6.58 16.20
N LEU A 61 5.26 -6.17 15.09
CA LEU A 61 4.60 -6.06 13.78
C LEU A 61 5.18 -7.10 12.83
N LEU A 62 4.35 -7.94 12.22
CA LEU A 62 4.77 -9.04 11.34
C LEU A 62 4.60 -8.67 9.87
N ASN A 63 5.60 -8.96 9.04
CA ASN A 63 5.63 -8.61 7.63
C ASN A 63 6.05 -9.81 6.77
N TYR A 64 5.41 -9.97 5.62
CA TYR A 64 5.74 -11.02 4.66
C TYR A 64 6.66 -10.50 3.56
N LYS A 65 7.72 -11.26 3.25
CA LYS A 65 8.76 -10.88 2.28
C LYS A 65 8.84 -11.78 1.04
N GLY A 66 8.00 -12.81 0.94
CA GLY A 66 7.93 -13.69 -0.21
C GLY A 66 8.29 -15.15 0.08
N LEU A 67 8.28 -15.97 -0.97
CA LEU A 67 8.78 -17.34 -0.94
C LEU A 67 10.12 -17.39 -1.66
N ARG A 68 11.17 -17.85 -0.97
CA ARG A 68 12.42 -18.24 -1.61
C ARG A 68 12.23 -19.61 -2.25
N ASP A 69 12.80 -19.79 -3.44
CA ASP A 69 12.73 -21.03 -4.20
C ASP A 69 11.29 -21.48 -4.48
N ALA A 70 10.40 -20.53 -4.79
CA ALA A 70 8.95 -20.71 -4.88
C ALA A 70 8.44 -21.78 -5.88
N ASN A 71 9.31 -22.32 -6.73
CA ASN A 71 9.00 -23.38 -7.69
C ASN A 71 9.50 -24.77 -7.24
N GLN A 72 10.19 -24.87 -6.11
CA GLN A 72 10.56 -26.15 -5.49
C GLN A 72 9.37 -26.75 -4.74
N GLU A 73 9.46 -28.04 -4.40
CA GLU A 73 8.40 -28.78 -3.71
C GLU A 73 8.07 -28.19 -2.33
N PHE A 74 9.11 -27.80 -1.57
CA PHE A 74 8.99 -27.18 -0.24
C PHE A 74 9.76 -25.85 -0.23
N PRO A 75 9.13 -24.75 -0.67
CA PRO A 75 9.78 -23.45 -0.67
C PRO A 75 9.95 -22.91 0.76
N THR A 76 10.82 -21.92 0.92
CA THR A 76 11.03 -21.27 2.23
C THR A 76 10.23 -19.98 2.30
N TRP A 77 9.33 -19.89 3.28
CA TRP A 77 8.63 -18.64 3.60
C TRP A 77 9.59 -17.65 4.24
N GLN A 78 9.57 -16.40 3.78
CA GLN A 78 10.39 -15.31 4.29
C GLN A 78 9.52 -14.19 4.83
N GLY A 79 9.90 -13.64 5.97
CA GLY A 79 9.23 -12.51 6.59
C GLY A 79 10.13 -11.80 7.59
N SER A 80 9.55 -10.89 8.36
CA SER A 80 10.24 -10.25 9.46
C SER A 80 9.29 -9.75 10.54
N VAL A 81 9.80 -9.63 11.76
CA VAL A 81 9.13 -8.91 12.86
C VAL A 81 9.84 -7.59 13.12
N LEU A 82 9.09 -6.53 13.38
CA LEU A 82 9.60 -5.23 13.81
C LEU A 82 9.27 -4.97 15.28
N LEU A 83 10.25 -4.46 16.03
CA LEU A 83 10.05 -3.84 17.34
C LEU A 83 10.57 -2.40 17.34
N VAL A 84 9.86 -1.52 18.02
CA VAL A 84 10.34 -0.19 18.40
C VAL A 84 10.61 -0.20 19.90
N THR A 85 11.81 0.18 20.31
CA THR A 85 12.26 0.13 21.72
C THR A 85 12.78 1.48 22.19
N THR A 86 12.96 1.65 23.50
CA THR A 86 13.83 2.73 24.02
C THR A 86 15.27 2.50 23.52
N PRO A 87 16.09 3.56 23.35
CA PRO A 87 17.42 3.43 22.79
C PRO A 87 18.42 2.84 23.79
N GLY A 88 19.55 2.35 23.29
CA GLY A 88 20.68 1.89 24.11
C GLY A 88 20.50 0.53 24.79
N GLN A 89 19.44 -0.20 24.45
CA GLN A 89 19.21 -1.54 24.99
C GLN A 89 20.18 -2.59 24.45
N ARG A 90 20.27 -3.73 25.15
CA ARG A 90 21.01 -4.92 24.67
C ARG A 90 20.43 -5.39 23.34
N GLN A 91 21.26 -6.06 22.54
CA GLN A 91 20.79 -6.63 21.28
C GLN A 91 19.64 -7.62 21.55
N PRO A 92 18.42 -7.33 21.05
CA PRO A 92 17.28 -8.17 21.33
C PRO A 92 17.37 -9.47 20.51
N VAL A 93 16.83 -10.55 21.06
CA VAL A 93 16.79 -11.86 20.42
C VAL A 93 15.35 -12.35 20.40
N LEU A 94 14.93 -12.80 19.23
CA LEU A 94 13.66 -13.49 19.00
C LEU A 94 13.89 -15.00 19.07
N GLU A 95 13.05 -15.71 19.82
CA GLU A 95 12.91 -17.16 19.73
C GLU A 95 11.79 -17.50 18.76
N LEU A 96 12.00 -18.49 17.90
CA LEU A 96 11.03 -18.99 16.92
C LEU A 96 10.94 -20.51 17.04
N ARG A 97 9.72 -21.06 17.06
CA ARG A 97 9.49 -22.51 17.10
C ARG A 97 8.25 -22.91 16.30
N SER A 98 8.24 -24.11 15.74
CA SER A 98 7.04 -24.67 15.12
C SER A 98 6.11 -25.24 16.20
N LEU A 99 4.80 -25.00 16.05
CA LEU A 99 3.74 -25.63 16.83
C LEU A 99 3.10 -26.82 16.09
N GLY A 100 3.61 -27.19 14.92
CA GLY A 100 3.10 -28.27 14.09
C GLY A 100 1.93 -27.90 13.19
N ALA A 101 1.32 -28.92 12.61
CA ALA A 101 0.22 -28.79 11.65
C ALA A 101 -1.03 -28.16 12.28
N THR A 102 -1.72 -27.32 11.52
CA THR A 102 -3.02 -26.78 11.94
C THR A 102 -4.12 -27.84 11.73
N PRO A 103 -5.18 -27.86 12.55
CA PRO A 103 -6.31 -28.74 12.33
C PRO A 103 -6.96 -28.51 10.95
N SER A 104 -7.35 -29.59 10.27
CA SER A 104 -8.02 -29.52 8.97
C SER A 104 -9.33 -28.72 9.02
N PHE A 105 -9.65 -28.02 7.92
CA PHE A 105 -10.91 -27.27 7.75
C PHE A 105 -11.77 -27.89 6.64
N PRO A 106 -13.07 -28.18 6.86
CA PRO A 106 -13.81 -28.04 8.13
C PRO A 106 -13.38 -29.11 9.14
N ALA A 107 -13.52 -28.80 10.44
CA ALA A 107 -13.27 -29.80 11.48
C ALA A 107 -14.35 -30.89 11.41
N GLY A 108 -13.96 -32.17 11.56
CA GLY A 108 -14.92 -33.26 11.71
C GLY A 108 -15.89 -32.97 12.86
N HIS A 109 -17.15 -33.40 12.73
CA HIS A 109 -18.19 -33.17 13.75
C HIS A 109 -17.70 -33.59 15.15
N GLY A 110 -17.57 -32.63 16.07
CA GLY A 110 -17.25 -32.87 17.49
C GLY A 110 -15.80 -32.60 17.93
N ALA A 111 -14.90 -32.14 17.05
CA ALA A 111 -13.55 -31.75 17.46
C ALA A 111 -13.52 -30.34 18.08
N GLU A 112 -13.23 -30.24 19.39
CA GLU A 112 -12.87 -28.96 20.00
C GLU A 112 -11.54 -28.46 19.42
N ARG A 113 -11.53 -27.23 18.91
CA ARG A 113 -10.29 -26.58 18.47
C ARG A 113 -9.60 -25.96 19.68
N PRO A 114 -8.34 -26.34 20.01
CA PRO A 114 -7.58 -25.58 20.99
C PRO A 114 -7.39 -24.16 20.46
N ARG A 115 -7.97 -23.18 21.16
CA ARG A 115 -7.81 -21.75 20.86
C ARG A 115 -6.41 -21.32 21.28
N LEU A 116 -5.48 -21.32 20.33
CA LEU A 116 -4.16 -20.74 20.50
C LEU A 116 -4.23 -19.24 20.21
N VAL A 117 -4.55 -18.49 21.25
CA VAL A 117 -4.48 -17.01 21.28
C VAL A 117 -3.08 -16.61 21.76
N ASN A 118 -2.59 -15.46 21.32
CA ASN A 118 -1.34 -14.90 21.86
C ASN A 118 -1.39 -14.86 23.39
N GLY A 119 -0.29 -15.27 24.03
CA GLY A 119 -0.21 -15.46 25.48
C GLY A 119 -0.64 -16.82 26.04
N ASN A 120 -1.26 -17.71 25.25
CA ASN A 120 -1.48 -19.10 25.68
C ASN A 120 -0.23 -19.96 25.44
N ILE A 121 0.28 -20.57 26.51
CA ILE A 121 1.49 -21.40 26.51
C ILE A 121 1.16 -22.79 25.95
N SER A 122 1.77 -23.18 24.83
CA SER A 122 1.88 -24.59 24.48
C SER A 122 3.26 -25.11 24.88
N GLN A 123 3.30 -26.05 25.82
CA GLN A 123 4.50 -26.82 26.15
C GLN A 123 4.70 -27.89 25.06
N LEU A 124 5.15 -27.48 23.89
CA LEU A 124 5.70 -28.40 22.89
C LEU A 124 7.23 -28.36 22.99
N ASP A 125 7.82 -29.54 23.10
CA ASP A 125 9.27 -29.82 23.14
C ASP A 125 9.97 -29.51 21.80
N SER A 126 9.41 -28.63 20.97
CA SER A 126 9.97 -28.27 19.67
C SER A 126 11.21 -27.41 19.85
N GLN A 127 12.25 -27.74 19.09
CA GLN A 127 13.52 -27.02 19.11
C GLN A 127 13.30 -25.58 18.66
N ALA A 128 13.57 -24.62 19.55
CA ALA A 128 13.52 -23.21 19.23
C ALA A 128 14.80 -22.77 18.51
N THR A 129 14.65 -21.94 17.48
CA THR A 129 15.75 -21.23 16.83
C THR A 129 15.76 -19.78 17.26
N THR A 130 16.94 -19.19 17.44
CA THR A 130 17.09 -17.77 17.81
C THR A 130 17.42 -16.92 16.60
N VAL A 131 16.85 -15.72 16.54
CA VAL A 131 17.11 -14.69 15.53
C VAL A 131 17.55 -13.42 16.24
N GLU A 132 18.77 -12.96 15.95
CA GLU A 132 19.26 -11.67 16.45
C GLU A 132 18.53 -10.51 15.77
N GLY A 133 18.20 -9.48 16.54
CA GLY A 133 17.63 -8.25 16.02
C GLY A 133 18.68 -7.45 15.23
N LEU A 134 18.30 -7.03 14.02
CA LEU A 134 19.05 -6.08 13.21
C LEU A 134 18.51 -4.67 13.49
N LYS A 135 19.35 -3.79 14.04
CA LYS A 135 19.00 -2.38 14.23
C LYS A 135 18.90 -1.67 12.88
N LEU A 136 17.72 -1.19 12.50
CA LEU A 136 17.49 -0.44 11.26
C LEU A 136 17.77 1.06 11.43
N PHE A 137 17.36 1.59 12.58
CA PHE A 137 17.42 3.01 12.89
C PHE A 137 17.52 3.20 14.40
N ALA A 138 18.27 4.20 14.87
CA ALA A 138 18.20 4.64 16.27
C ALA A 138 18.53 6.13 16.42
N ASP A 139 17.84 6.81 17.32
CA ASP A 139 18.12 8.17 17.74
C ASP A 139 17.98 8.28 19.28
N PRO A 140 18.14 9.47 19.90
CA PRO A 140 18.06 9.61 21.36
C PRO A 140 16.72 9.24 22.00
N THR A 141 15.67 9.01 21.22
CA THR A 141 14.31 8.73 21.69
C THR A 141 13.83 7.31 21.37
N LYS A 142 14.38 6.66 20.34
CA LYS A 142 13.85 5.39 19.82
C LYS A 142 14.89 4.55 19.09
N ALA A 143 14.68 3.24 19.06
CA ALA A 143 15.41 2.31 18.21
C ALA A 143 14.45 1.33 17.51
N PHE A 144 14.71 1.03 16.24
CA PHE A 144 13.94 0.11 15.41
C PHE A 144 14.75 -1.15 15.15
N TRP A 145 14.16 -2.31 15.42
CA TRP A 145 14.80 -3.61 15.28
C TRP A 145 13.99 -4.50 14.34
N ARG A 146 14.65 -5.07 13.33
CA ARG A 146 14.12 -6.06 12.41
C ARG A 146 14.64 -7.43 12.75
N PHE A 147 13.75 -8.41 12.88
CA PHE A 147 14.07 -9.82 13.09
C PHE A 147 13.69 -10.58 11.82
N PRO A 148 14.64 -10.94 10.94
CA PRO A 148 14.33 -11.70 9.73
C PRO A 148 13.93 -13.14 10.10
N ILE A 149 12.76 -13.58 9.62
CA ILE A 149 12.23 -14.92 9.89
C ILE A 149 12.20 -15.71 8.59
N THR A 150 12.69 -16.93 8.63
CA THR A 150 12.59 -17.88 7.53
C THR A 150 12.10 -19.22 8.05
N VAL A 151 11.01 -19.74 7.47
CA VAL A 151 10.45 -21.03 7.85
C VAL A 151 10.18 -21.90 6.62
N PRO A 152 10.54 -23.20 6.63
CA PRO A 152 10.24 -24.09 5.51
C PRO A 152 8.75 -24.40 5.47
N LEU A 153 8.12 -24.27 4.29
CA LEU A 153 6.77 -24.78 4.11
C LEU A 153 6.77 -26.31 4.16
N GLN A 154 5.71 -26.88 4.70
CA GLN A 154 5.52 -28.32 4.86
C GLN A 154 4.38 -28.82 3.96
N SER A 155 4.13 -30.12 3.94
CA SER A 155 2.98 -30.70 3.23
C SER A 155 1.64 -30.23 3.80
N GLU A 156 1.64 -29.76 5.04
CA GLU A 156 0.46 -29.29 5.77
C GLU A 156 0.67 -27.83 6.19
N GLU A 157 -0.44 -27.12 6.36
CA GLU A 157 -0.45 -25.79 6.93
C GLU A 157 0.11 -25.83 8.36
N THR A 158 1.04 -24.93 8.67
CA THR A 158 1.84 -25.02 9.91
C THR A 158 1.74 -23.74 10.71
N ARG A 159 1.57 -23.87 12.03
CA ARG A 159 1.61 -22.75 12.98
C ARG A 159 3.01 -22.58 13.57
N TRP A 160 3.44 -21.34 13.70
CA TRP A 160 4.73 -20.95 14.27
C TRP A 160 4.51 -19.97 15.41
N GLU A 161 5.27 -20.14 16.49
CA GLU A 161 5.27 -19.25 17.65
C GLU A 161 6.59 -18.48 17.70
N TYR A 162 6.52 -17.21 18.08
CA TYR A 162 7.67 -16.39 18.39
C TYR A 162 7.52 -15.62 19.71
N SER A 163 8.66 -15.35 20.34
CA SER A 163 8.72 -14.59 21.60
C SER A 163 10.05 -13.85 21.71
N PHE A 164 10.12 -12.87 22.61
CA PHE A 164 11.35 -12.13 22.88
C PHE A 164 11.80 -12.35 24.32
N HIS A 165 13.11 -12.46 24.52
CA HIS A 165 13.67 -12.55 25.85
C HIS A 165 13.44 -11.24 26.61
N ARG A 166 12.90 -11.34 27.84
CA ARG A 166 12.74 -10.21 28.77
C ARG A 166 11.83 -9.09 28.25
N PHE A 167 10.91 -9.41 27.34
CA PHE A 167 9.95 -8.45 26.77
C PHE A 167 9.17 -7.72 27.87
N HIS A 168 9.04 -6.40 27.73
CA HIS A 168 8.17 -5.57 28.57
C HIS A 168 7.67 -4.37 27.76
N TYR A 169 6.36 -4.13 27.74
CA TYR A 169 5.84 -2.90 27.16
C TYR A 169 6.22 -1.67 28.00
N PHE A 170 6.85 -0.68 27.41
CA PHE A 170 7.32 0.54 28.09
C PHE A 170 6.17 1.36 28.73
N ASN A 171 4.94 1.21 28.23
CA ASN A 171 3.75 1.87 28.76
C ASN A 171 2.95 1.01 29.76
N ASP A 172 3.58 -0.03 30.33
CA ASP A 172 2.97 -1.00 31.27
C ASP A 172 1.69 -1.67 30.73
N LYS A 173 1.55 -1.76 29.40
CA LYS A 173 0.54 -2.60 28.76
C LYS A 173 0.82 -4.07 29.11
N GLU A 174 -0.23 -4.87 29.25
CA GLU A 174 -0.12 -6.31 29.54
C GLU A 174 0.80 -7.04 28.55
N ASP A 175 1.81 -7.71 29.09
CA ASP A 175 2.78 -8.49 28.32
C ASP A 175 2.14 -9.82 27.88
N LEU A 176 1.85 -9.94 26.59
CA LEU A 176 1.37 -11.21 26.01
C LEU A 176 2.43 -12.31 26.05
N GLY A 177 3.73 -11.97 26.12
CA GLY A 177 4.86 -12.89 26.26
C GLY A 177 5.17 -13.79 25.06
N ARG A 178 4.17 -14.19 24.26
CA ARG A 178 4.30 -15.06 23.07
C ARG A 178 3.25 -14.70 22.02
N TRP A 179 3.66 -14.76 20.76
CA TRP A 179 2.81 -14.52 19.60
C TRP A 179 2.94 -15.67 18.61
N ASN A 180 1.99 -15.80 17.69
CA ASN A 180 2.04 -16.86 16.69
C ASN A 180 1.47 -16.42 15.33
N PHE A 181 1.86 -17.10 14.27
CA PHE A 181 1.36 -16.90 12.91
C PHE A 181 1.26 -18.24 12.17
N VAL A 182 0.60 -18.24 11.02
CA VAL A 182 0.35 -19.46 10.24
C VAL A 182 0.87 -19.29 8.81
N VAL A 183 1.58 -20.31 8.32
CA VAL A 183 2.07 -20.40 6.93
C VAL A 183 1.32 -21.50 6.17
N PRO A 184 1.03 -21.31 4.87
CA PRO A 184 0.28 -22.29 4.09
C PRO A 184 1.06 -23.60 3.92
N ALA A 185 0.35 -24.67 3.56
CA ALA A 185 0.99 -25.85 2.98
C ALA A 185 1.73 -25.47 1.69
N ALA A 186 2.80 -26.20 1.37
CA ALA A 186 3.69 -25.90 0.25
C ALA A 186 2.98 -25.92 -1.12
N ASN A 187 1.91 -26.72 -1.24
CA ASN A 187 1.10 -26.83 -2.45
C ASN A 187 -0.15 -25.96 -2.45
N ASP A 188 -0.37 -25.15 -1.43
CA ASP A 188 -1.56 -24.29 -1.31
C ASP A 188 -1.28 -22.84 -1.68
N SER A 189 -2.36 -22.14 -2.03
CA SER A 189 -2.36 -20.68 -2.12
C SER A 189 -2.63 -20.07 -0.75
N MET A 190 -2.11 -18.86 -0.54
CA MET A 190 -2.38 -18.12 0.70
C MET A 190 -3.85 -17.71 0.81
N ARG A 191 -4.34 -17.60 2.05
CA ARG A 191 -5.63 -16.99 2.39
C ARG A 191 -5.37 -15.53 2.73
N ILE A 192 -6.06 -14.65 2.04
CA ILE A 192 -5.75 -13.22 2.02
C ILE A 192 -6.89 -12.46 2.71
N MET A 193 -6.53 -11.58 3.62
CA MET A 193 -7.37 -10.47 4.07
C MET A 193 -6.91 -9.20 3.34
N PHE A 194 -7.80 -8.44 2.72
CA PHE A 194 -7.49 -7.17 2.06
C PHE A 194 -8.22 -6.02 2.73
N HIS A 195 -7.52 -4.90 2.96
CA HIS A 195 -8.07 -3.67 3.52
C HIS A 195 -7.38 -2.41 2.96
N SER A 196 -8.02 -1.26 3.11
CA SER A 196 -7.42 0.07 2.93
C SER A 196 -8.09 1.08 3.87
N CYS A 197 -7.55 2.30 3.94
CA CYS A 197 -8.15 3.42 4.68
C CYS A 197 -8.39 3.07 6.15
N ASN A 198 -7.31 2.61 6.79
CA ASN A 198 -7.25 2.24 8.19
C ASN A 198 -6.91 3.46 9.04
N GLY A 199 -7.79 4.46 9.08
CA GLY A 199 -7.65 5.63 9.94
C GLY A 199 -8.81 6.59 9.76
N PHE A 200 -8.67 7.82 10.23
CA PHE A 200 -9.74 8.81 10.17
C PHE A 200 -9.28 10.08 9.48
N SER A 201 -10.06 10.52 8.49
CA SER A 201 -9.92 11.85 7.91
C SER A 201 -10.26 12.94 8.93
N ILE A 202 -9.72 14.13 8.71
CA ILE A 202 -10.03 15.34 9.50
C ILE A 202 -11.55 15.58 9.54
N GLY A 203 -12.06 16.03 10.69
CA GLY A 203 -13.49 16.32 10.88
C GLY A 203 -14.37 15.07 11.01
N THR A 204 -13.78 13.89 11.24
CA THR A 204 -14.57 12.71 11.62
C THR A 204 -15.08 12.83 13.05
N ASP A 205 -16.38 12.63 13.25
CA ASP A 205 -16.99 12.53 14.57
C ASP A 205 -16.53 11.24 15.25
N LEU A 206 -15.56 11.35 16.15
CA LEU A 206 -14.95 10.22 16.86
C LEU A 206 -15.82 9.67 17.99
N ASP A 207 -16.89 10.37 18.40
CA ASP A 207 -17.89 9.81 19.30
C ASP A 207 -18.75 8.77 18.57
N TYR A 208 -19.00 9.03 17.27
CA TYR A 208 -19.75 8.12 16.40
C TYR A 208 -18.86 7.05 15.73
N TRP A 209 -17.78 7.47 15.08
CA TRP A 209 -16.84 6.60 14.36
C TRP A 209 -15.68 6.25 15.28
N GLN A 210 -15.91 5.25 16.13
CA GLN A 210 -14.92 4.78 17.09
C GLN A 210 -13.94 3.80 16.43
N GLY A 211 -12.64 4.04 16.65
CA GLY A 211 -11.50 3.11 16.54
C GLY A 211 -11.44 2.12 15.36
N PRO A 212 -10.41 1.26 15.35
CA PRO A 212 -10.26 0.18 14.37
C PRO A 212 -11.21 -1.02 14.67
N ILE A 213 -12.50 -0.80 14.91
CA ILE A 213 -13.37 -1.82 15.51
C ILE A 213 -13.65 -3.04 14.61
N LEU A 214 -13.58 -2.90 13.28
CA LEU A 214 -13.76 -4.02 12.34
C LEU A 214 -12.63 -5.06 12.43
N TRP A 215 -11.47 -4.68 12.98
CA TRP A 215 -10.39 -5.63 13.24
C TRP A 215 -10.79 -6.71 14.24
N ASN A 216 -11.80 -6.48 15.09
CA ASN A 216 -12.37 -7.55 15.92
C ASN A 216 -13.00 -8.67 15.08
N GLU A 217 -13.64 -8.35 13.96
CA GLU A 217 -14.15 -9.37 13.04
C GLU A 217 -13.02 -10.07 12.31
N VAL A 218 -12.00 -9.33 11.86
CA VAL A 218 -10.81 -9.91 11.23
C VAL A 218 -10.18 -10.97 12.16
N LEU A 219 -10.03 -10.65 13.44
CA LEU A 219 -9.50 -11.57 14.45
C LEU A 219 -10.41 -12.79 14.67
N ARG A 220 -11.74 -12.61 14.69
CA ARG A 220 -12.69 -13.75 14.77
C ARG A 220 -12.58 -14.69 13.57
N LEU A 221 -12.53 -14.14 12.35
CA LEU A 221 -12.37 -14.96 11.14
C LEU A 221 -10.99 -15.64 11.10
N HIS A 222 -9.94 -14.95 11.53
CA HIS A 222 -8.60 -15.53 11.64
C HIS A 222 -8.53 -16.68 12.66
N GLU A 223 -9.26 -16.57 13.77
CA GLU A 223 -9.40 -17.65 14.75
C GLU A 223 -10.18 -18.85 14.18
N GLU A 224 -11.21 -18.60 13.36
CA GLU A 224 -11.97 -19.64 12.69
C GLU A 224 -11.18 -20.33 11.57
N ARG A 225 -10.46 -19.58 10.75
CA ARG A 225 -9.53 -20.13 9.77
C ARG A 225 -8.42 -19.10 9.51
N PRO A 226 -7.15 -19.40 9.84
CA PRO A 226 -6.09 -18.41 9.80
C PRO A 226 -5.93 -17.76 8.43
N PHE A 227 -5.92 -16.43 8.36
CA PHE A 227 -5.33 -15.74 7.21
C PHE A 227 -3.82 -15.98 7.20
N HIS A 228 -3.25 -16.18 6.02
CA HIS A 228 -1.81 -16.32 5.83
C HIS A 228 -1.13 -14.97 5.61
N VAL A 229 -1.90 -13.98 5.14
CA VAL A 229 -1.41 -12.63 4.83
C VAL A 229 -2.55 -11.62 4.90
N MET A 230 -2.24 -10.41 5.34
CA MET A 230 -3.09 -9.23 5.17
C MET A 230 -2.43 -8.25 4.20
N ILE A 231 -3.23 -7.67 3.31
CA ILE A 231 -2.78 -6.77 2.26
C ILE A 231 -3.38 -5.38 2.51
N GLY A 232 -2.52 -4.40 2.77
CA GLY A 232 -2.87 -2.99 2.91
C GLY A 232 -2.75 -2.25 1.59
N GLY A 233 -3.88 -1.76 1.07
CA GLY A 233 -3.94 -1.05 -0.20
C GLY A 233 -3.83 0.46 -0.12
N GLY A 234 -2.99 1.00 0.76
CA GLY A 234 -2.91 2.45 0.98
C GLY A 234 -3.73 2.94 2.17
N ASP A 235 -3.34 4.11 2.68
CA ASP A 235 -3.92 4.77 3.85
C ASP A 235 -3.93 3.85 5.06
N GLN A 236 -2.80 3.19 5.34
CA GLN A 236 -2.66 2.37 6.55
C GLN A 236 -2.71 3.24 7.82
N ILE A 237 -2.42 4.54 7.66
CA ILE A 237 -2.49 5.59 8.66
C ILE A 237 -2.91 6.91 7.99
N TYR A 238 -3.49 7.84 8.77
CA TYR A 238 -3.84 9.19 8.32
C TYR A 238 -2.97 10.22 9.03
N ASN A 239 -2.08 10.87 8.29
CA ASN A 239 -1.16 11.90 8.81
C ASN A 239 -1.64 13.33 8.54
N ASP A 240 -2.82 13.51 7.94
CA ASP A 240 -3.32 14.82 7.51
C ASP A 240 -3.39 15.85 8.62
N SER A 241 -3.62 15.40 9.86
CA SER A 241 -3.75 16.32 10.99
C SER A 241 -2.48 17.12 11.25
N VAL A 242 -1.35 16.74 10.66
CA VAL A 242 -0.10 17.52 10.61
C VAL A 242 -0.34 18.98 10.18
N ARG A 243 -1.33 19.22 9.30
CA ARG A 243 -1.64 20.55 8.73
C ARG A 243 -2.66 21.37 9.52
N VAL A 244 -3.42 20.75 10.43
CA VAL A 244 -4.50 21.43 11.16
C VAL A 244 -4.19 21.57 12.65
N ASP A 245 -3.70 20.49 13.26
CA ASP A 245 -3.39 20.43 14.69
C ASP A 245 -1.88 20.21 14.94
N GLY A 246 -1.14 19.85 13.89
CA GLY A 246 0.28 19.58 13.95
C GLY A 246 1.19 20.77 13.55
N PRO A 247 2.48 20.48 13.34
CA PRO A 247 3.51 21.50 13.14
C PRO A 247 3.34 22.33 11.86
N LEU A 248 2.59 21.84 10.88
CA LEU A 248 2.33 22.58 9.63
C LEU A 248 1.14 23.54 9.70
N LYS A 249 0.45 23.66 10.84
CA LYS A 249 -0.66 24.60 11.01
C LYS A 249 -0.27 26.03 10.64
N GLY A 250 0.87 26.50 11.15
CA GLY A 250 1.35 27.86 10.91
C GLY A 250 1.62 28.13 9.42
N TRP A 251 2.16 27.15 8.69
CA TRP A 251 2.36 27.22 7.24
C TRP A 251 1.03 27.20 6.48
N THR A 252 0.10 26.35 6.89
CA THR A 252 -1.23 26.21 6.27
C THR A 252 -2.04 27.50 6.39
N ASP A 253 -1.94 28.18 7.52
CA ASP A 253 -2.64 29.45 7.82
C ASP A 253 -2.09 30.66 7.03
N ILE A 254 -0.99 30.52 6.27
CA ILE A 254 -0.45 31.60 5.43
C ILE A 254 -1.41 31.89 4.26
N ALA A 255 -2.14 33.01 4.37
CA ALA A 255 -3.15 33.41 3.39
C ALA A 255 -2.59 33.77 2.01
N ASN A 256 -1.36 34.28 1.91
CA ASN A 256 -0.76 34.64 0.63
C ASN A 256 -0.12 33.41 -0.04
N PRO A 257 -0.61 32.95 -1.22
CA PRO A 257 -0.13 31.71 -1.85
C PRO A 257 1.35 31.74 -2.24
N HIS A 258 1.90 32.91 -2.61
CA HIS A 258 3.31 33.05 -2.94
C HIS A 258 4.17 32.95 -1.68
N LYS A 259 3.79 33.62 -0.59
CA LYS A 259 4.49 33.50 0.70
C LYS A 259 4.44 32.07 1.23
N ARG A 260 3.28 31.40 1.14
CA ARG A 260 3.12 30.01 1.57
C ARG A 260 4.02 29.07 0.78
N ARG A 261 4.08 29.24 -0.54
CA ARG A 261 4.94 28.45 -1.43
C ARG A 261 6.42 28.70 -1.21
N ALA A 262 6.82 29.94 -0.90
CA ALA A 262 8.21 30.30 -0.64
C ALA A 262 8.66 29.99 0.80
N HIS A 263 7.77 29.45 1.64
CA HIS A 263 8.08 29.19 3.05
C HIS A 263 9.18 28.12 3.16
N PRO A 264 10.24 28.35 3.96
CA PRO A 264 11.31 27.37 4.16
C PRO A 264 10.82 26.15 4.94
N PHE A 265 11.52 25.03 4.80
CA PHE A 265 11.34 23.84 5.61
C PHE A 265 12.62 23.60 6.39
N THR A 266 12.77 24.31 7.51
CA THR A 266 13.98 24.31 8.33
C THR A 266 14.14 23.00 9.09
N ASN A 267 15.34 22.75 9.61
CA ASN A 267 15.59 21.56 10.42
C ASN A 267 14.64 21.45 11.63
N LYS A 268 14.30 22.58 12.25
CA LYS A 268 13.31 22.63 13.34
C LYS A 268 11.94 22.12 12.89
N MET A 269 11.41 22.63 11.77
CA MET A 269 10.11 22.18 11.25
C MET A 269 10.16 20.70 10.85
N ARG A 270 11.29 20.24 10.31
CA ARG A 270 11.55 18.83 10.01
C ARG A 270 11.50 17.97 11.28
N ASP A 271 12.17 18.36 12.36
CA ASP A 271 12.18 17.62 13.63
C ASP A 271 10.78 17.58 14.29
N GLU A 272 10.03 18.67 14.21
CA GLU A 272 8.64 18.72 14.70
C GLU A 272 7.73 17.79 13.87
N CYS A 273 7.88 17.76 12.55
CA CYS A 273 7.20 16.79 11.69
C CYS A 273 7.65 15.35 11.97
N ASP A 274 8.94 15.10 12.16
CA ASP A 274 9.47 13.77 12.47
C ASP A 274 8.84 13.19 13.73
N SER A 275 8.75 14.02 14.78
CA SER A 275 8.11 13.68 16.05
C SER A 275 6.62 13.38 15.87
N PHE A 276 5.91 14.24 15.13
CA PHE A 276 4.48 14.07 14.85
C PHE A 276 4.16 12.75 14.14
N TYR A 277 4.89 12.44 13.06
CA TYR A 277 4.65 11.20 12.30
C TYR A 277 5.00 9.97 13.15
N TYR A 278 6.13 10.00 13.87
CA TYR A 278 6.50 8.93 14.79
C TYR A 278 5.40 8.65 15.82
N GLU A 279 4.95 9.68 16.54
CA GLU A 279 3.92 9.56 17.57
C GLU A 279 2.60 9.02 17.00
N ASN A 280 2.22 9.47 15.81
CA ASN A 280 1.02 8.97 15.15
C ASN A 280 1.15 7.49 14.78
N TYR A 281 2.30 7.06 14.25
CA TYR A 281 2.58 5.65 13.96
C TYR A 281 2.55 4.80 15.24
N ILE A 282 3.20 5.23 16.33
CA ILE A 282 3.17 4.51 17.61
C ILE A 282 1.74 4.38 18.13
N LYS A 283 0.99 5.48 18.16
CA LYS A 283 -0.40 5.49 18.60
C LYS A 283 -1.25 4.53 17.77
N TRP A 284 -1.12 4.58 16.44
CA TRP A 284 -2.02 3.87 15.55
C TRP A 284 -1.69 2.38 15.42
N TYR A 285 -0.43 2.03 15.16
CA TYR A 285 0.01 0.63 15.10
C TYR A 285 0.04 -0.06 16.47
N GLY A 286 0.09 0.71 17.57
CA GLY A 286 -0.07 0.20 18.93
C GLY A 286 -1.53 0.06 19.39
N MET A 287 -2.51 0.50 18.60
CA MET A 287 -3.93 0.51 18.98
C MET A 287 -4.59 -0.86 18.80
N GLU A 288 -5.28 -1.35 19.83
CA GLU A 288 -6.12 -2.55 19.70
C GLU A 288 -7.43 -2.27 18.97
N PRO A 289 -7.94 -3.22 18.14
CA PRO A 289 -7.44 -4.58 17.90
C PRO A 289 -6.39 -4.71 16.78
N PHE A 290 -5.99 -3.59 16.17
CA PHE A 290 -5.08 -3.58 15.02
C PHE A 290 -3.67 -4.07 15.39
N ALA A 291 -3.18 -3.71 16.58
CA ALA A 291 -1.90 -4.20 17.11
C ALA A 291 -1.89 -5.74 17.22
N THR A 292 -2.94 -6.33 17.81
CA THR A 292 -3.07 -7.81 17.87
C THR A 292 -3.07 -8.42 16.48
N ALA A 293 -3.80 -7.86 15.51
CA ALA A 293 -3.80 -8.38 14.14
C ALA A 293 -2.41 -8.33 13.48
N ASN A 294 -1.68 -7.22 13.61
CA ASN A 294 -0.31 -7.07 13.10
C ASN A 294 0.68 -8.06 13.72
N SER A 295 0.45 -8.48 14.95
CA SER A 295 1.34 -9.44 15.63
C SER A 295 1.17 -10.89 15.16
N GLN A 296 0.08 -11.22 14.46
CA GLN A 296 -0.22 -12.62 14.08
C GLN A 296 -0.51 -12.82 12.59
N ILE A 297 -0.85 -11.76 11.85
CA ILE A 297 -1.11 -11.80 10.41
C ILE A 297 0.00 -11.01 9.69
N PRO A 298 0.87 -11.66 8.89
CA PRO A 298 1.90 -10.96 8.14
C PRO A 298 1.29 -9.92 7.18
N GLN A 299 1.79 -8.68 7.22
CA GLN A 299 1.32 -7.61 6.33
C GLN A 299 2.13 -7.50 5.04
N ILE A 300 1.48 -7.05 3.97
CA ILE A 300 2.07 -6.49 2.75
C ILE A 300 1.35 -5.18 2.47
N ASN A 301 2.06 -4.05 2.44
CA ASN A 301 1.44 -2.74 2.24
C ASN A 301 2.02 -2.01 1.03
N ILE A 302 1.19 -1.22 0.36
CA ILE A 302 1.63 -0.05 -0.42
C ILE A 302 1.11 1.20 0.28
N TRP A 303 1.84 2.31 0.26
CA TRP A 303 1.31 3.59 0.74
C TRP A 303 0.42 4.30 -0.28
N ASP A 304 -0.43 5.18 0.23
CA ASP A 304 -1.23 6.14 -0.54
C ASP A 304 -1.04 7.56 0.03
N ASP A 305 -1.84 8.55 -0.35
CA ASP A 305 -1.59 9.93 0.03
C ASP A 305 -1.76 10.21 1.52
N HIS A 306 -2.74 9.63 2.22
CA HIS A 306 -2.92 9.92 3.64
C HIS A 306 -1.81 9.35 4.54
N ASP A 307 -1.01 8.41 4.04
CA ASP A 307 0.26 8.01 4.68
C ASP A 307 1.28 9.17 4.69
N ILE A 308 1.13 10.13 3.77
CA ILE A 308 1.91 11.37 3.65
C ILE A 308 1.07 12.56 4.12
N ILE A 309 0.25 13.09 3.22
CA ILE A 309 -0.74 14.14 3.42
C ILE A 309 -1.73 14.05 2.25
N ASP A 310 -3.02 14.17 2.56
CA ASP A 310 -4.15 14.28 1.64
C ASP A 310 -3.79 14.95 0.28
N GLY A 311 -4.00 14.24 -0.82
CA GLY A 311 -3.79 14.71 -2.20
C GLY A 311 -2.32 14.77 -2.67
N PHE A 312 -1.37 14.18 -1.93
CA PHE A 312 0.05 14.24 -2.31
C PHE A 312 0.28 13.66 -3.72
N GLY A 313 0.88 14.48 -4.60
CA GLY A 313 1.12 14.14 -6.01
C GLY A 313 0.09 14.70 -6.99
N SER A 314 -1.05 15.19 -6.50
CA SER A 314 -2.18 15.60 -7.33
C SER A 314 -2.37 17.12 -7.41
N TYR A 315 -1.72 17.86 -6.51
CA TYR A 315 -1.63 19.31 -6.61
C TYR A 315 -0.81 19.78 -7.81
N THR A 316 -0.90 21.08 -8.14
CA THR A 316 -0.10 21.66 -9.22
C THR A 316 1.41 21.49 -8.97
N ASP A 317 2.17 21.18 -10.02
CA ASP A 317 3.61 20.89 -9.95
C ASP A 317 4.42 21.96 -9.17
N HIS A 318 4.13 23.24 -9.42
CA HIS A 318 4.84 24.33 -8.75
C HIS A 318 4.57 24.41 -7.24
N PHE A 319 3.47 23.84 -6.76
CA PHE A 319 3.11 23.79 -5.35
C PHE A 319 3.70 22.55 -4.68
N MET A 320 3.63 21.41 -5.37
CA MET A 320 4.31 20.17 -4.95
C MET A 320 5.83 20.33 -4.80
N LYS A 321 6.45 21.21 -5.61
CA LYS A 321 7.89 21.51 -5.52
C LYS A 321 8.30 22.44 -4.37
N CYS A 322 7.35 22.97 -3.59
CA CYS A 322 7.73 23.83 -2.47
C CYS A 322 8.47 23.04 -1.38
N ALA A 323 9.26 23.76 -0.59
CA ALA A 323 10.13 23.17 0.43
C ALA A 323 9.35 22.30 1.44
N VAL A 324 8.15 22.74 1.83
CA VAL A 324 7.33 22.02 2.81
C VAL A 324 6.86 20.66 2.26
N PHE A 325 6.38 20.60 1.01
CA PHE A 325 5.94 19.34 0.39
C PHE A 325 7.09 18.35 0.19
N ARG A 326 8.26 18.83 -0.27
CA ARG A 326 9.47 17.99 -0.37
C ARG A 326 9.91 17.46 1.00
N GLY A 327 9.87 18.33 2.02
CA GLY A 327 10.20 18.00 3.41
C GLY A 327 9.32 16.91 3.99
N ILE A 328 7.99 17.08 3.95
CA ILE A 328 7.06 16.07 4.49
C ILE A 328 7.07 14.77 3.70
N GLY A 329 7.29 14.82 2.38
CA GLY A 329 7.45 13.61 1.58
C GLY A 329 8.59 12.73 2.11
N GLY A 330 9.73 13.33 2.43
CA GLY A 330 10.87 12.61 3.03
C GLY A 330 10.59 12.08 4.45
N VAL A 331 9.94 12.88 5.30
CA VAL A 331 9.57 12.46 6.67
C VAL A 331 8.58 11.29 6.65
N ALA A 332 7.53 11.37 5.82
CA ALA A 332 6.55 10.31 5.66
C ALA A 332 7.19 9.02 5.13
N PHE A 333 8.07 9.15 4.12
CA PHE A 333 8.76 8.01 3.53
C PHE A 333 9.65 7.26 4.54
N LYS A 334 10.35 7.97 5.43
CA LYS A 334 11.12 7.36 6.53
C LYS A 334 10.26 6.41 7.36
N TYR A 335 9.08 6.85 7.79
CA TYR A 335 8.21 6.04 8.66
C TYR A 335 7.44 4.95 7.89
N TYR A 336 7.11 5.20 6.62
CA TYR A 336 6.60 4.16 5.73
C TYR A 336 7.58 2.99 5.61
N LEU A 337 8.86 3.26 5.32
CA LEU A 337 9.88 2.21 5.21
C LEU A 337 10.09 1.45 6.53
N LEU A 338 10.14 2.17 7.65
CA LEU A 338 10.36 1.56 8.97
C LEU A 338 9.18 0.67 9.39
N PHE A 339 7.96 1.23 9.47
CA PHE A 339 6.80 0.53 10.03
C PHE A 339 6.14 -0.45 9.05
N GLN A 340 6.08 -0.10 7.75
CA GLN A 340 5.30 -0.87 6.78
C GLN A 340 6.15 -1.83 5.93
N HIS A 341 7.43 -1.51 5.72
CA HIS A 341 8.34 -2.36 4.93
C HIS A 341 9.43 -3.05 5.76
N HIS A 342 9.67 -2.62 7.00
CA HIS A 342 10.78 -3.07 7.84
C HIS A 342 12.13 -2.92 7.11
N VAL A 343 12.39 -1.74 6.55
CA VAL A 343 13.63 -1.41 5.85
C VAL A 343 14.23 -0.15 6.48
N ALA A 344 15.56 -0.06 6.47
CA ALA A 344 16.23 1.15 6.92
C ALA A 344 15.80 2.36 6.08
N PRO A 345 15.57 3.54 6.69
CA PRO A 345 15.17 4.73 5.96
C PRO A 345 16.37 5.36 5.22
N PRO A 346 16.15 6.40 4.39
CA PRO A 346 17.22 7.23 3.87
C PRO A 346 18.04 7.88 4.99
N MET A 347 19.30 8.23 4.71
CA MET A 347 20.23 8.82 5.69
C MET A 347 19.72 10.15 6.27
N SER A 348 19.01 10.92 5.47
CA SER A 348 18.46 12.22 5.85
C SER A 348 17.30 12.59 4.94
N THR A 349 16.49 13.53 5.42
CA THR A 349 15.37 14.13 4.69
C THR A 349 15.72 15.54 4.20
N PHE A 350 14.89 16.11 3.33
CA PHE A 350 15.06 17.46 2.78
C PHE A 350 14.94 18.56 3.85
N THR A 351 15.91 19.49 3.96
CA THR A 351 15.81 20.69 4.84
C THR A 351 16.44 21.94 4.23
N THR A 352 15.75 23.07 4.22
CA THR A 352 16.21 24.28 3.50
C THR A 352 17.46 24.95 4.07
N ASP A 353 17.83 24.61 5.30
CA ASP A 353 19.00 25.17 5.99
C ASP A 353 20.25 24.25 5.93
N SER A 354 20.19 23.13 5.20
CA SER A 354 21.36 22.40 4.70
C SER A 354 21.34 22.43 3.16
N PRO A 355 22.17 23.27 2.52
CA PRO A 355 22.26 23.35 1.07
C PRO A 355 22.54 22.00 0.40
N GLU A 356 23.23 21.09 1.09
CA GLU A 356 23.56 19.74 0.62
C GLU A 356 22.31 18.87 0.41
N THR A 357 21.23 19.12 1.15
CA THR A 357 19.94 18.43 0.96
C THR A 357 19.04 19.07 -0.09
N MET A 358 19.39 20.27 -0.60
CA MET A 358 18.59 20.96 -1.63
C MET A 358 18.72 20.37 -3.02
N SER A 359 19.77 19.58 -3.24
CA SER A 359 20.02 18.86 -4.49
C SER A 359 20.23 17.38 -4.18
N ALA A 360 19.56 16.50 -4.92
CA ALA A 360 19.78 15.07 -4.77
C ALA A 360 21.23 14.70 -5.15
N VAL A 361 21.93 13.96 -4.28
CA VAL A 361 23.23 13.36 -4.56
C VAL A 361 23.00 11.86 -4.70
N ASN A 362 23.20 11.30 -5.89
CA ASN A 362 22.88 9.90 -6.20
C ASN A 362 21.45 9.47 -5.86
N GLY A 363 20.51 10.42 -5.78
CA GLY A 363 19.11 10.08 -5.60
C GLY A 363 18.55 9.98 -4.22
N THR A 364 19.28 10.50 -3.24
CA THR A 364 18.69 10.91 -1.97
C THR A 364 19.11 12.36 -1.74
N SER A 365 18.41 13.07 -0.86
CA SER A 365 19.04 14.20 -0.19
C SER A 365 20.33 13.65 0.45
N GLY A 366 21.50 14.15 0.03
CA GLY A 366 22.77 13.65 0.57
C GLY A 366 22.77 13.71 2.10
N ALA A 367 23.67 12.97 2.74
CA ALA A 367 23.74 12.93 4.21
C ALA A 367 23.82 14.35 4.81
N ASP A 368 22.79 14.76 5.56
CA ASP A 368 22.81 15.97 6.38
C ASP A 368 23.47 15.66 7.73
N PRO A 369 24.66 16.21 8.03
CA PRO A 369 25.37 15.93 9.27
C PRO A 369 24.55 16.25 10.52
N ARG A 370 23.62 17.22 10.44
CA ARG A 370 22.76 17.62 11.57
C ARG A 370 21.69 16.59 11.86
N GLN A 371 21.18 15.90 10.83
CA GLN A 371 20.18 14.84 11.00
C GLN A 371 20.83 13.52 11.42
N LEU A 372 22.08 13.29 11.00
CA LEU A 372 22.87 12.14 11.42
C LEU A 372 23.54 12.32 12.78
N GLU A 373 23.50 13.53 13.34
CA GLU A 373 23.94 13.78 14.70
C GLU A 373 23.12 12.93 15.67
N HIS A 374 23.80 12.19 16.53
CA HIS A 374 23.20 11.25 17.49
C HIS A 374 22.25 10.20 16.88
N THR A 375 22.32 9.98 15.57
CA THR A 375 21.43 9.08 14.84
C THR A 375 22.23 7.95 14.21
N TYR A 376 21.59 6.80 14.09
CA TYR A 376 22.07 5.65 13.32
C TYR A 376 21.07 5.29 12.24
N VAL A 377 21.58 5.02 11.05
CA VAL A 377 20.82 4.45 9.94
C VAL A 377 21.59 3.25 9.39
N TYR A 378 20.95 2.07 9.37
CA TYR A 378 21.57 0.88 8.82
C TYR A 378 21.80 1.00 7.31
N LYS A 379 22.95 0.51 6.84
CA LYS A 379 23.26 0.45 5.41
C LYS A 379 22.80 -0.89 4.85
N GLU A 380 21.68 -0.90 4.16
CA GLU A 380 21.23 -2.10 3.43
C GLU A 380 22.25 -2.47 2.36
N THR A 381 22.88 -3.64 2.49
CA THR A 381 23.91 -4.13 1.56
C THR A 381 23.34 -5.02 0.46
N VAL A 382 22.14 -5.56 0.68
CA VAL A 382 21.43 -6.44 -0.25
C VAL A 382 20.00 -5.92 -0.35
N GLU A 383 19.58 -5.58 -1.56
CA GLU A 383 18.20 -5.18 -1.82
C GLU A 383 17.28 -6.38 -1.62
N ASP A 384 16.15 -6.15 -0.95
CA ASP A 384 15.11 -7.17 -0.77
C ASP A 384 14.54 -7.56 -2.14
N PRO A 385 14.61 -8.85 -2.55
CA PRO A 385 14.25 -9.29 -3.89
C PRO A 385 12.75 -9.18 -4.20
N SER A 386 11.92 -8.91 -3.17
CA SER A 386 10.52 -8.60 -3.35
C SER A 386 10.27 -7.21 -3.96
N PHE A 387 11.24 -6.30 -3.90
CA PHE A 387 11.10 -4.99 -4.52
C PHE A 387 11.44 -4.99 -6.02
N ILE A 388 10.69 -4.17 -6.75
CA ILE A 388 10.99 -3.72 -8.11
C ILE A 388 11.21 -2.20 -7.99
N ILE A 389 12.46 -1.84 -7.77
CA ILE A 389 12.89 -0.46 -7.55
C ILE A 389 12.90 0.32 -8.86
N GLY A 390 12.22 1.47 -8.92
CA GLY A 390 12.23 2.36 -10.07
C GLY A 390 13.65 2.83 -10.43
N LYS A 391 13.87 3.16 -11.72
CA LYS A 391 15.19 3.64 -12.19
C LYS A 391 15.46 5.12 -11.92
N SER A 392 14.40 5.89 -11.73
CA SER A 392 14.43 7.34 -11.64
C SER A 392 13.76 7.76 -10.33
N HIS A 393 14.26 8.82 -9.71
CA HIS A 393 13.64 9.36 -8.51
C HIS A 393 12.32 10.04 -8.82
N GLY A 394 11.45 10.03 -7.83
CA GLY A 394 10.21 10.79 -7.84
C GLY A 394 10.46 12.30 -7.97
N PRO A 395 9.47 13.05 -8.49
CA PRO A 395 9.61 14.49 -8.70
C PRO A 395 9.47 15.31 -7.41
N TYR A 396 8.87 14.73 -6.36
CA TYR A 396 8.53 15.41 -5.10
C TYR A 396 9.07 14.68 -3.87
N VAL A 397 9.09 13.35 -3.93
CA VAL A 397 9.86 12.49 -3.02
C VAL A 397 11.10 12.08 -3.82
N GLU A 398 12.27 12.59 -3.45
CA GLU A 398 13.53 12.34 -4.17
C GLU A 398 14.08 10.95 -3.86
N GLU A 399 13.27 9.92 -4.06
CA GLU A 399 13.55 8.51 -3.83
C GLU A 399 13.03 7.71 -5.02
N CYS A 400 13.51 6.49 -5.23
CA CYS A 400 12.95 5.59 -6.23
C CYS A 400 11.66 4.93 -5.73
N SER A 401 10.70 4.71 -6.65
CA SER A 401 9.49 3.94 -6.32
C SER A 401 9.84 2.51 -5.90
N ARG A 402 9.11 1.99 -4.91
CA ARG A 402 9.27 0.62 -4.40
C ARG A 402 8.02 -0.22 -4.69
N ASN A 403 7.94 -0.73 -5.92
CA ASN A 403 6.88 -1.67 -6.31
C ASN A 403 7.20 -3.06 -5.74
N LEU A 404 6.18 -3.91 -5.59
CA LEU A 404 6.31 -5.21 -4.93
C LEU A 404 6.01 -6.35 -5.89
N TYR A 405 6.76 -7.45 -5.80
CA TYR A 405 6.42 -8.75 -6.36
C TYR A 405 6.63 -9.85 -5.31
N MET A 406 5.63 -10.72 -5.14
CA MET A 406 5.69 -11.86 -4.22
C MET A 406 4.89 -13.06 -4.75
N ARG A 407 5.31 -14.28 -4.40
CA ARG A 407 4.47 -15.49 -4.54
C ARG A 407 3.58 -15.60 -3.29
N LEU A 408 2.28 -15.80 -3.47
CA LEU A 408 1.30 -15.98 -2.39
C LEU A 408 0.90 -17.45 -2.31
N GLY A 409 1.88 -18.32 -2.05
CA GLY A 409 1.72 -19.77 -2.15
C GLY A 409 1.94 -20.30 -3.57
N ARG A 410 1.51 -21.53 -3.84
CA ARG A 410 1.87 -22.26 -5.06
C ARG A 410 1.23 -21.73 -6.34
N ARG A 411 0.00 -21.20 -6.29
CA ARG A 411 -0.78 -20.86 -7.50
C ARG A 411 -1.09 -19.37 -7.66
N MET A 412 -0.68 -18.53 -6.70
CA MET A 412 -0.87 -17.08 -6.76
C MET A 412 0.45 -16.31 -6.86
N ALA A 413 0.45 -15.29 -7.70
CA ALA A 413 1.44 -14.22 -7.69
C ALA A 413 0.77 -12.90 -7.29
N PHE A 414 1.52 -12.02 -6.66
CA PHE A 414 1.09 -10.70 -6.22
C PHE A 414 2.01 -9.63 -6.79
N VAL A 415 1.43 -8.50 -7.19
CA VAL A 415 2.15 -7.28 -7.52
C VAL A 415 1.45 -6.07 -6.89
N GLY A 416 2.21 -5.23 -6.19
CA GLY A 416 1.73 -3.96 -5.64
C GLY A 416 2.45 -2.79 -6.29
N LEU A 417 1.72 -1.77 -6.72
CA LEU A 417 2.32 -0.59 -7.34
C LEU A 417 2.46 0.56 -6.34
N ASP A 418 3.67 1.11 -6.25
CA ASP A 418 3.91 2.38 -5.59
C ASP A 418 3.49 3.51 -6.52
N ALA A 419 2.27 3.97 -6.31
CA ALA A 419 1.61 4.97 -7.13
C ALA A 419 1.75 6.39 -6.57
N ARG A 420 2.64 6.64 -5.57
CA ARG A 420 2.81 7.96 -4.94
C ARG A 420 4.21 8.54 -5.13
N THR A 421 5.27 7.72 -5.12
CA THR A 421 6.65 8.23 -5.27
C THR A 421 6.85 8.98 -6.59
N GLU A 422 6.38 8.42 -7.70
CA GLU A 422 6.56 8.99 -9.06
C GLU A 422 5.41 9.90 -9.51
N ARG A 423 4.36 10.03 -8.69
CA ARG A 423 3.09 10.63 -9.09
C ARG A 423 3.23 12.13 -9.34
N THR A 424 2.56 12.56 -10.40
CA THR A 424 2.19 13.94 -10.69
C THR A 424 0.73 14.00 -11.11
N ARG A 425 0.16 15.20 -11.20
CA ARG A 425 -1.18 15.43 -11.77
C ARG A 425 -1.41 14.86 -13.19
N HIS A 426 -0.35 14.50 -13.91
CA HIS A 426 -0.44 14.03 -15.30
C HIS A 426 0.10 12.61 -15.51
N GLN A 427 0.67 11.99 -14.49
CA GLN A 427 1.37 10.73 -14.59
C GLN A 427 1.39 10.02 -13.22
N ILE A 428 1.06 8.72 -13.17
CA ILE A 428 1.10 7.96 -11.92
C ILE A 428 2.47 7.33 -11.73
N ASN A 429 2.94 6.58 -12.73
CA ASN A 429 4.28 6.00 -12.74
C ASN A 429 5.02 6.32 -14.05
N TYR A 430 6.34 6.22 -14.00
CA TYR A 430 7.18 6.26 -15.19
C TYR A 430 6.94 5.04 -16.08
N GLN A 431 7.06 5.24 -17.39
CA GLN A 431 6.89 4.17 -18.36
C GLN A 431 7.91 3.05 -18.12
N GLU A 432 9.14 3.44 -17.77
CA GLU A 432 10.23 2.53 -17.46
C GLU A 432 9.92 1.68 -16.22
N THR A 433 9.21 2.24 -15.23
CA THR A 433 8.76 1.52 -14.03
C THR A 433 7.73 0.45 -14.39
N TYR A 434 6.74 0.78 -15.23
CA TYR A 434 5.83 -0.24 -15.77
C TYR A 434 6.58 -1.32 -16.55
N ASP A 435 7.55 -0.95 -17.39
CA ASP A 435 8.33 -1.91 -18.15
C ASP A 435 9.10 -2.88 -17.27
N MET A 436 9.67 -2.41 -16.16
CA MET A 436 10.31 -3.27 -15.16
C MET A 436 9.32 -4.21 -14.48
N VAL A 437 8.15 -3.71 -14.07
CA VAL A 437 7.10 -4.53 -13.44
C VAL A 437 6.65 -5.65 -14.38
N PHE A 438 6.28 -5.32 -15.61
CA PHE A 438 5.81 -6.32 -16.57
C PHE A 438 6.93 -7.28 -17.01
N THR A 439 8.18 -6.82 -17.09
CA THR A 439 9.32 -7.71 -17.35
C THR A 439 9.49 -8.72 -16.23
N ARG A 440 9.41 -8.28 -14.96
CA ARG A 440 9.50 -9.18 -13.81
C ARG A 440 8.34 -10.19 -13.80
N LEU A 441 7.11 -9.72 -14.03
CA LEU A 441 5.94 -10.60 -14.12
C LEU A 441 6.09 -11.64 -15.23
N GLU A 442 6.56 -11.23 -16.40
CA GLU A 442 6.77 -12.14 -17.53
C GLU A 442 7.79 -13.24 -17.21
N GLN A 443 8.91 -12.87 -16.57
CA GLN A 443 9.94 -13.83 -16.14
C GLN A 443 9.38 -14.84 -15.13
N GLU A 444 8.71 -14.35 -14.10
CA GLU A 444 8.18 -15.20 -13.02
C GLU A 444 7.08 -16.15 -13.53
N LEU A 445 6.19 -15.64 -14.39
CA LEU A 445 5.15 -16.46 -15.03
C LEU A 445 5.76 -17.54 -15.94
N ALA A 446 6.79 -17.21 -16.71
CA ALA A 446 7.48 -18.17 -17.56
C ALA A 446 8.19 -19.27 -16.74
N VAL A 447 8.93 -18.89 -15.69
CA VAL A 447 9.67 -19.84 -14.84
C VAL A 447 8.74 -20.71 -14.01
N SER A 448 7.54 -20.23 -13.65
CA SER A 448 6.55 -21.04 -12.93
C SER A 448 6.02 -22.23 -13.72
N ASN A 449 6.29 -22.30 -15.03
CA ASN A 449 5.82 -23.36 -15.94
C ASN A 449 4.30 -23.63 -15.83
N GLY A 450 3.53 -22.56 -15.61
CA GLY A 450 2.07 -22.63 -15.48
C GLY A 450 1.56 -22.98 -14.08
N ASP A 451 2.41 -23.08 -13.06
CA ASP A 451 1.97 -23.25 -11.67
C ASP A 451 1.19 -22.02 -11.18
N ILE A 452 1.61 -20.81 -11.57
CA ILE A 452 0.84 -19.59 -11.28
C ILE A 452 -0.46 -19.62 -12.11
N LYS A 453 -1.60 -19.57 -11.43
CA LYS A 453 -2.95 -19.50 -12.03
C LYS A 453 -3.62 -18.15 -11.83
N HIS A 454 -3.24 -17.44 -10.77
CA HIS A 454 -3.81 -16.15 -10.40
C HIS A 454 -2.73 -15.09 -10.24
N LEU A 455 -2.99 -13.89 -10.76
CA LEU A 455 -2.21 -12.68 -10.51
C LEU A 455 -3.10 -11.68 -9.75
N ILE A 456 -2.70 -11.36 -8.53
CA ILE A 456 -3.33 -10.32 -7.71
C ILE A 456 -2.56 -9.01 -7.95
N LEU A 457 -3.24 -7.99 -8.48
CA LEU A 457 -2.69 -6.65 -8.64
C LEU A 457 -3.28 -5.72 -7.58
N LEU A 458 -2.44 -5.05 -6.80
CA LEU A 458 -2.84 -4.05 -5.82
C LEU A 458 -2.56 -2.64 -6.32
N LEU A 459 -3.60 -1.80 -6.29
CA LEU A 459 -3.56 -0.37 -6.59
C LEU A 459 -4.17 0.39 -5.41
N GLY A 460 -3.60 1.55 -5.05
CA GLY A 460 -4.19 2.41 -3.99
C GLY A 460 -5.60 2.86 -4.36
N VAL A 461 -5.78 3.26 -5.62
CA VAL A 461 -7.05 3.78 -6.13
C VAL A 461 -7.74 2.80 -7.09
N PRO A 462 -9.07 2.61 -7.02
CA PRO A 462 -9.80 1.71 -7.91
C PRO A 462 -9.67 2.06 -9.39
N ILE A 463 -9.50 1.02 -10.22
CA ILE A 463 -9.30 1.19 -11.66
C ILE A 463 -10.59 0.97 -12.47
N ALA A 464 -11.48 0.06 -12.05
CA ALA A 464 -12.77 -0.20 -12.69
C ALA A 464 -13.90 0.44 -11.87
N TYR A 465 -14.03 1.76 -11.95
CA TYR A 465 -14.94 2.54 -11.11
C TYR A 465 -15.72 3.59 -11.92
N PRO A 466 -16.91 4.07 -11.47
CA PRO A 466 -17.66 5.09 -12.19
C PRO A 466 -16.83 6.35 -12.40
N ARG A 467 -16.89 6.90 -13.62
CA ARG A 467 -16.16 8.13 -13.97
C ARG A 467 -16.78 9.31 -13.22
N LEU A 468 -15.95 10.02 -12.47
CA LEU A 468 -16.37 11.17 -11.67
C LEU A 468 -16.11 12.52 -12.34
N ALA A 469 -15.49 12.57 -13.52
CA ALA A 469 -15.20 13.82 -14.24
C ALA A 469 -16.43 14.74 -14.51
N TRP A 470 -17.66 14.24 -14.36
CA TRP A 470 -18.87 15.07 -14.44
C TRP A 470 -19.17 15.83 -13.15
N LEU A 471 -18.67 15.34 -12.00
CA LEU A 471 -18.89 15.94 -10.69
C LEU A 471 -18.25 17.32 -10.60
N GLU A 472 -17.14 17.53 -11.32
CA GLU A 472 -16.59 18.86 -11.58
C GLU A 472 -17.64 19.85 -12.11
N ASN A 473 -18.46 19.44 -13.08
CA ASN A 473 -19.47 20.30 -13.68
C ASN A 473 -20.64 20.58 -12.73
N ILE A 474 -20.95 19.65 -11.81
CA ILE A 474 -21.98 19.87 -10.79
C ILE A 474 -21.44 20.79 -9.69
N ILE A 475 -20.21 20.59 -9.22
CA ILE A 475 -19.55 21.43 -8.22
C ILE A 475 -19.29 22.85 -8.75
N LYS A 476 -18.97 22.97 -10.04
CA LYS A 476 -18.81 24.27 -10.75
C LYS A 476 -20.14 24.90 -11.16
N SER A 477 -21.28 24.23 -10.92
CA SER A 477 -22.61 24.75 -11.28
C SER A 477 -22.98 26.00 -10.48
N PRO A 478 -23.62 27.01 -11.11
CA PRO A 478 -24.14 28.20 -10.42
C PRO A 478 -25.10 27.87 -9.26
N LEU A 479 -25.72 26.69 -9.26
CA LEU A 479 -26.63 26.23 -8.20
C LEU A 479 -25.92 25.97 -6.86
N ILE A 480 -24.62 25.62 -6.88
CA ILE A 480 -23.80 25.39 -5.68
C ILE A 480 -23.05 26.68 -5.26
N ALA A 481 -23.04 27.72 -6.11
CA ALA A 481 -22.38 28.99 -5.83
C ALA A 481 -22.82 29.68 -4.52
N PRO A 482 -24.11 29.65 -4.12
CA PRO A 482 -24.55 30.21 -2.84
C PRO A 482 -23.94 29.47 -1.63
N ILE A 483 -23.86 28.14 -1.70
CA ILE A 483 -23.28 27.30 -0.64
C ILE A 483 -21.76 27.55 -0.55
N ARG A 484 -21.07 27.64 -1.70
CA ARG A 484 -19.64 28.02 -1.77
C ARG A 484 -19.37 29.40 -1.19
N LEU A 485 -20.23 30.36 -1.51
CA LEU A 485 -20.11 31.74 -1.02
C LEU A 485 -20.33 31.82 0.49
N LEU A 486 -21.32 31.08 1.02
CA LEU A 486 -21.59 31.01 2.45
C LEU A 486 -20.44 30.35 3.22
N ASN A 487 -19.88 29.25 2.71
CA ASN A 487 -18.74 28.61 3.34
C ASN A 487 -17.49 29.51 3.34
N LYS A 488 -17.17 30.12 2.19
CA LYS A 488 -16.03 31.05 2.05
C LYS A 488 -16.16 32.32 2.91
N ARG A 489 -17.39 32.78 3.19
CA ARG A 489 -17.65 34.05 3.89
C ARG A 489 -17.89 33.90 5.39
N PHE A 490 -18.39 32.75 5.84
CA PHE A 490 -18.79 32.55 7.24
C PHE A 490 -18.09 31.37 7.92
N GLY A 491 -17.27 30.57 7.22
CA GLY A 491 -16.58 29.41 7.81
C GLY A 491 -17.53 28.28 8.24
N VAL A 492 -18.80 28.35 7.85
CA VAL A 492 -19.82 27.34 8.15
C VAL A 492 -19.78 26.28 7.04
N GLY A 493 -18.86 25.32 7.18
CA GLY A 493 -18.67 24.22 6.22
C GLY A 493 -17.21 23.76 6.05
N GLY A 494 -16.39 23.86 7.10
CA GLY A 494 -14.95 23.59 7.08
C GLY A 494 -14.49 22.18 6.69
N ASP A 495 -15.42 21.25 6.45
CA ASP A 495 -15.17 19.82 6.18
C ASP A 495 -15.40 19.41 4.70
N PHE A 496 -15.55 20.37 3.77
CA PHE A 496 -15.84 20.07 2.35
C PHE A 496 -14.89 20.73 1.33
N PHE A 497 -13.93 21.56 1.75
CA PHE A 497 -13.08 22.32 0.83
C PHE A 497 -11.61 22.30 1.26
N ASN A 498 -10.75 21.99 0.30
CA ASN A 498 -9.32 21.89 0.47
C ASN A 498 -8.73 23.29 0.71
N LYS A 499 -8.03 23.47 1.83
CA LYS A 499 -7.40 24.73 2.22
C LYS A 499 -6.16 25.06 1.36
N PHE A 500 -5.65 24.11 0.58
CA PHE A 500 -4.43 24.27 -0.20
C PHE A 500 -4.62 25.03 -1.51
N ASP A 501 -5.77 24.90 -2.18
CA ASP A 501 -6.05 25.60 -3.43
C ASP A 501 -7.46 26.23 -3.51
N GLY A 502 -8.32 25.97 -2.51
CA GLY A 502 -9.69 26.48 -2.44
C GLY A 502 -10.70 25.70 -3.32
N GLN A 503 -10.34 24.52 -3.82
CA GLN A 503 -11.24 23.57 -4.46
C GLN A 503 -11.98 22.70 -3.42
N VAL A 504 -13.06 22.04 -3.82
CA VAL A 504 -13.78 21.07 -2.97
C VAL A 504 -12.87 19.85 -2.85
N ASP A 505 -12.72 19.24 -1.65
CA ASP A 505 -11.87 18.03 -1.46
C ASP A 505 -12.22 16.95 -2.49
N LEU A 506 -13.52 16.77 -2.74
CA LEU A 506 -14.11 15.90 -3.77
C LEU A 506 -13.74 16.23 -5.22
N LEU A 507 -13.01 17.30 -5.53
CA LEU A 507 -12.49 17.62 -6.87
C LEU A 507 -11.05 17.12 -7.06
N ASP A 508 -10.24 17.15 -6.01
CA ASP A 508 -8.86 16.65 -6.03
C ASP A 508 -8.88 15.12 -6.14
N ASP A 509 -9.75 14.45 -5.38
CA ASP A 509 -10.04 13.00 -5.48
C ASP A 509 -10.38 12.54 -6.92
N LEU A 510 -10.94 13.43 -7.76
CA LEU A 510 -11.34 13.08 -9.13
C LEU A 510 -10.17 13.03 -10.10
N ASP A 511 -9.14 13.83 -9.85
CA ASP A 511 -7.91 13.84 -10.65
C ASP A 511 -6.99 12.68 -10.21
N ASP A 512 -7.11 12.17 -8.97
CA ASP A 512 -6.36 11.03 -8.42
C ASP A 512 -6.70 9.68 -9.05
N HIS A 513 -7.92 9.55 -9.56
CA HIS A 513 -8.42 8.30 -10.10
C HIS A 513 -7.80 7.95 -11.45
N TYR A 514 -7.51 6.65 -11.67
CA TYR A 514 -7.15 6.11 -13.00
C TYR A 514 -8.19 6.47 -14.09
N THR A 515 -9.44 6.72 -13.69
CA THR A 515 -10.53 7.09 -14.60
C THR A 515 -10.54 8.56 -15.02
N ALA A 516 -9.72 9.40 -14.39
CA ALA A 516 -9.52 10.81 -14.70
C ALA A 516 -9.02 10.99 -16.13
N ARG A 517 -9.29 12.16 -16.73
CA ARG A 517 -8.98 12.41 -18.14
C ARG A 517 -7.49 12.23 -18.45
N GLN A 518 -6.62 12.64 -17.53
CA GLN A 518 -5.16 12.61 -17.72
C GLN A 518 -4.60 11.19 -17.70
N HIS A 519 -5.13 10.31 -16.84
CA HIS A 519 -4.63 8.95 -16.63
C HIS A 519 -5.24 7.89 -17.56
N LYS A 520 -6.24 8.24 -18.38
CA LYS A 520 -6.91 7.27 -19.27
C LYS A 520 -5.99 6.50 -20.21
N ARG A 521 -4.91 7.13 -20.68
CA ARG A 521 -3.93 6.47 -21.56
C ARG A 521 -3.14 5.41 -20.80
N GLU A 522 -2.54 5.82 -19.68
CA GLU A 522 -1.77 4.98 -18.76
C GLU A 522 -2.61 3.79 -18.26
N ARG A 523 -3.85 4.08 -17.81
CA ARG A 523 -4.85 3.07 -17.45
C ARG A 523 -5.08 2.05 -18.56
N ARG A 524 -5.36 2.52 -19.79
CA ARG A 524 -5.64 1.62 -20.92
C ARG A 524 -4.44 0.73 -21.22
N GLU A 525 -3.24 1.30 -21.23
CA GLU A 525 -2.02 0.57 -21.51
C GLU A 525 -1.76 -0.51 -20.46
N MET A 526 -1.89 -0.19 -19.18
CA MET A 526 -1.75 -1.17 -18.10
C MET A 526 -2.73 -2.33 -18.24
N ILE A 527 -4.02 -2.06 -18.45
CA ILE A 527 -5.02 -3.13 -18.62
C ILE A 527 -4.73 -3.98 -19.87
N GLN A 528 -4.34 -3.37 -20.99
CA GLN A 528 -4.02 -4.13 -22.20
C GLN A 528 -2.76 -4.99 -22.04
N ARG A 529 -1.76 -4.54 -21.28
CA ARG A 529 -0.57 -5.34 -20.94
C ARG A 529 -0.93 -6.50 -20.00
N LEU A 530 -1.82 -6.30 -19.04
CA LEU A 530 -2.35 -7.39 -18.20
C LEU A 530 -3.12 -8.41 -19.05
N GLN A 531 -3.95 -7.95 -20.00
CA GLN A 531 -4.69 -8.83 -20.90
C GLN A 531 -3.74 -9.68 -21.76
N TYR A 532 -2.64 -9.09 -22.22
CA TYR A 532 -1.58 -9.81 -22.92
C TYR A 532 -0.97 -10.91 -22.05
N LEU A 533 -0.58 -10.60 -20.81
CA LEU A 533 -0.03 -11.59 -19.87
C LEU A 533 -1.03 -12.71 -19.58
N SER A 534 -2.30 -12.37 -19.28
CA SER A 534 -3.38 -13.33 -19.05
C SER A 534 -3.55 -14.28 -20.23
N ARG A 535 -3.55 -13.76 -21.46
CA ARG A 535 -3.66 -14.59 -22.66
C ARG A 535 -2.44 -15.47 -22.89
N LYS A 536 -1.24 -14.94 -22.67
CA LYS A 536 0.02 -15.65 -22.93
C LYS A 536 0.28 -16.78 -21.94
N TYR A 537 0.04 -16.53 -20.65
CA TYR A 537 0.37 -17.45 -19.58
C TYR A 537 -0.85 -18.19 -19.00
N SER A 538 -2.06 -17.90 -19.48
CA SER A 538 -3.32 -18.47 -18.97
C SER A 538 -3.50 -18.19 -17.46
N VAL A 539 -3.31 -16.93 -17.07
CA VAL A 539 -3.43 -16.45 -15.68
C VAL A 539 -4.61 -15.51 -15.52
N ARG A 540 -5.46 -15.76 -14.52
CA ARG A 540 -6.56 -14.89 -14.14
C ARG A 540 -6.04 -13.71 -13.33
N VAL A 541 -6.34 -12.48 -13.76
CA VAL A 541 -5.99 -11.27 -13.00
C VAL A 541 -7.16 -10.85 -12.12
N THR A 542 -6.90 -10.66 -10.82
CA THR A 542 -7.82 -10.02 -9.87
C THR A 542 -7.15 -8.75 -9.34
N ILE A 543 -7.88 -7.63 -9.36
CA ILE A 543 -7.36 -6.32 -8.97
C ILE A 543 -7.97 -5.93 -7.61
N LEU A 544 -7.15 -5.43 -6.69
CA LEU A 544 -7.55 -4.88 -5.41
C LEU A 544 -7.42 -3.35 -5.46
N GLY A 545 -8.42 -2.63 -4.95
CA GLY A 545 -8.44 -1.17 -4.92
C GLY A 545 -9.01 -0.60 -3.61
N GLY A 546 -8.42 0.49 -3.13
CA GLY A 546 -8.74 1.17 -1.87
C GLY A 546 -9.38 2.55 -2.03
N ASP A 547 -8.95 3.53 -1.21
CA ASP A 547 -9.20 4.99 -1.30
C ASP A 547 -10.66 5.48 -1.15
N VAL A 548 -11.63 4.91 -1.86
CA VAL A 548 -12.96 5.53 -2.07
C VAL A 548 -13.97 5.42 -0.90
N HIS A 549 -13.55 4.90 0.25
CA HIS A 549 -14.35 4.73 1.48
C HIS A 549 -15.69 3.98 1.34
N LEU A 550 -15.90 3.23 0.26
CA LEU A 550 -17.04 2.31 0.11
C LEU A 550 -16.65 0.96 -0.50
N ALA A 551 -17.49 -0.04 -0.30
CA ALA A 551 -17.35 -1.33 -0.96
C ALA A 551 -18.02 -1.34 -2.35
N ALA A 552 -17.34 -1.91 -3.34
CA ALA A 552 -17.86 -2.13 -4.68
C ALA A 552 -17.12 -3.29 -5.37
N MET A 553 -17.67 -3.76 -6.50
CA MET A 553 -16.99 -4.70 -7.38
C MET A 553 -17.09 -4.18 -8.81
N GLY A 554 -15.95 -3.77 -9.36
CA GLY A 554 -15.78 -3.42 -10.76
C GLY A 554 -15.29 -4.62 -11.56
N ARG A 555 -15.46 -4.60 -12.89
CA ARG A 555 -14.94 -5.67 -13.75
C ARG A 555 -14.68 -5.18 -15.16
N PHE A 556 -13.58 -5.63 -15.74
CA PHE A 556 -13.37 -5.65 -17.19
C PHE A 556 -13.80 -7.00 -17.75
N TYR A 557 -14.27 -7.05 -18.99
CA TYR A 557 -14.68 -8.29 -19.66
C TYR A 557 -14.80 -8.11 -21.18
N SER A 558 -14.73 -9.22 -21.92
CA SER A 558 -15.02 -9.25 -23.35
C SER A 558 -16.48 -8.87 -23.61
N LYS A 559 -16.74 -8.04 -24.63
CA LYS A 559 -18.11 -7.67 -25.03
C LYS A 559 -18.99 -8.92 -25.21
N PRO A 560 -20.22 -8.97 -24.64
CA PRO A 560 -21.08 -10.16 -24.72
C PRO A 560 -21.31 -10.70 -26.13
N ARG A 561 -21.36 -9.81 -27.15
CA ARG A 561 -21.48 -10.18 -28.57
C ARG A 561 -20.35 -11.05 -29.12
N LEU A 562 -19.19 -11.09 -28.44
CA LEU A 562 -18.05 -11.93 -28.83
C LEU A 562 -18.25 -13.40 -28.43
N ASN A 563 -19.24 -13.68 -27.57
CA ASN A 563 -19.62 -15.01 -27.14
C ASN A 563 -18.43 -15.82 -26.56
N ILE A 564 -17.62 -15.16 -25.73
CA ILE A 564 -16.46 -15.77 -25.05
C ILE A 564 -16.87 -16.10 -23.60
N PRO A 565 -16.80 -17.36 -23.15
CA PRO A 565 -17.08 -17.72 -21.76
C PRO A 565 -15.97 -17.21 -20.83
N ALA A 566 -16.31 -16.88 -19.59
CA ALA A 566 -15.38 -16.24 -18.66
C ALA A 566 -14.12 -17.07 -18.40
N GLU A 567 -14.23 -18.40 -18.37
CA GLU A 567 -13.13 -19.36 -18.20
C GLU A 567 -12.08 -19.27 -19.33
N ARG A 568 -12.45 -18.71 -20.49
CA ARG A 568 -11.56 -18.44 -21.63
C ARG A 568 -11.35 -16.95 -21.89
N ASP A 569 -12.01 -16.08 -21.11
CA ASP A 569 -11.93 -14.65 -21.30
C ASP A 569 -10.73 -14.05 -20.55
N PHE A 570 -9.61 -13.89 -21.24
CA PHE A 570 -8.42 -13.22 -20.71
C PHE A 570 -8.64 -11.72 -20.40
N ARG A 571 -9.78 -11.15 -20.83
CA ARG A 571 -10.18 -9.76 -20.50
C ARG A 571 -11.03 -9.68 -19.25
N TYR A 572 -11.57 -10.80 -18.76
CA TYR A 572 -12.30 -10.82 -17.49
C TYR A 572 -11.33 -10.58 -16.33
N MET A 573 -11.45 -9.41 -15.72
CA MET A 573 -10.61 -8.97 -14.60
C MET A 573 -11.49 -8.28 -13.55
N PRO A 574 -11.87 -8.97 -12.47
CA PRO A 574 -12.58 -8.35 -11.36
C PRO A 574 -11.66 -7.38 -10.61
N ASN A 575 -12.22 -6.23 -10.23
CA ASN A 575 -11.62 -5.25 -9.34
C ASN A 575 -12.43 -5.22 -8.04
N VAL A 576 -11.93 -5.89 -7.02
CA VAL A 576 -12.48 -5.89 -5.66
C VAL A 576 -12.12 -4.56 -5.01
N ILE A 577 -13.13 -3.78 -4.63
CA ILE A 577 -12.96 -2.48 -3.99
C ILE A 577 -13.43 -2.62 -2.56
N SER A 578 -12.48 -2.54 -1.62
CA SER A 578 -12.73 -2.70 -0.20
C SER A 578 -12.10 -1.55 0.58
N SER A 579 -12.87 -0.49 0.74
CA SER A 579 -12.48 0.72 1.45
C SER A 579 -13.71 1.26 2.19
N ALA A 580 -13.65 1.81 3.39
CA ALA A 580 -12.54 1.82 4.34
C ALA A 580 -12.76 0.74 5.41
N ILE A 581 -11.70 0.18 5.99
CA ILE A 581 -11.87 -0.69 7.18
C ILE A 581 -12.18 0.10 8.45
N THR A 582 -11.67 1.34 8.54
CA THR A 582 -11.80 2.18 9.75
C THR A 582 -12.50 3.50 9.48
N ASN A 583 -12.20 4.18 8.37
CA ASN A 583 -12.71 5.52 8.12
C ASN A 583 -14.24 5.58 7.92
N LYS A 584 -14.82 6.78 8.06
CA LYS A 584 -16.24 7.01 7.79
C LYS A 584 -16.53 6.83 6.28
N PRO A 585 -17.64 6.16 5.90
CA PRO A 585 -18.03 6.02 4.51
C PRO A 585 -18.52 7.37 3.94
N PRO A 586 -18.58 7.50 2.60
CA PRO A 586 -19.15 8.68 1.98
C PRO A 586 -20.67 8.76 2.23
N PRO A 587 -21.27 9.97 2.13
CA PRO A 587 -22.70 10.12 2.34
C PRO A 587 -23.55 9.24 1.43
N LYS A 588 -24.67 8.70 1.96
CA LYS A 588 -25.65 7.86 1.23
C LYS A 588 -26.02 8.41 -0.16
N ALA A 589 -26.19 9.73 -0.27
CA ALA A 589 -26.52 10.38 -1.53
C ALA A 589 -25.43 10.21 -2.61
N VAL A 590 -24.15 10.28 -2.21
CA VAL A 590 -23.00 10.09 -3.11
C VAL A 590 -22.95 8.64 -3.61
N ALA A 591 -23.08 7.67 -2.70
CA ALA A 591 -23.12 6.25 -3.08
C ALA A 591 -24.26 5.92 -4.05
N ASN A 592 -25.46 6.46 -3.80
CA ASN A 592 -26.62 6.29 -4.68
C ASN A 592 -26.41 6.95 -6.06
N LEU A 593 -25.71 8.08 -6.11
CA LEU A 593 -25.40 8.79 -7.34
C LEU A 593 -24.38 8.01 -8.18
N LEU A 594 -23.34 7.46 -7.55
CA LEU A 594 -22.41 6.53 -8.17
C LEU A 594 -23.13 5.34 -8.80
N ALA A 595 -24.05 4.72 -8.05
CA ALA A 595 -24.84 3.59 -8.52
C ALA A 595 -25.74 3.94 -9.72
N ARG A 596 -26.39 5.11 -9.72
CA ARG A 596 -27.17 5.62 -10.88
C ARG A 596 -26.30 5.88 -12.12
N ARG A 597 -25.00 6.05 -11.93
CA ARG A 597 -24.02 6.26 -13.00
C ARG A 597 -23.25 5.00 -13.36
N ASN A 598 -23.64 3.84 -12.85
CA ASN A 598 -23.14 2.56 -13.35
C ASN A 598 -23.64 2.32 -14.78
N LYS A 599 -22.87 2.79 -15.76
CA LYS A 599 -23.07 2.52 -17.18
C LYS A 599 -22.01 1.53 -17.65
N ILE A 600 -22.33 0.77 -18.69
CA ILE A 600 -21.32 0.04 -19.43
C ILE A 600 -20.42 1.06 -20.13
N HIS A 601 -19.14 0.95 -19.89
CA HIS A 601 -18.12 1.75 -20.55
C HIS A 601 -17.24 0.84 -21.42
N HIS A 602 -16.64 1.42 -22.46
CA HIS A 602 -15.78 0.69 -23.38
C HIS A 602 -14.34 1.13 -23.16
N LEU A 603 -13.47 0.20 -22.75
CA LEU A 603 -12.03 0.45 -22.62
C LEU A 603 -11.40 0.54 -24.03
N ASP A 604 -11.80 -0.38 -24.91
CA ASP A 604 -11.41 -0.48 -26.32
C ASP A 604 -12.50 -1.15 -27.19
N HIS A 605 -12.12 -1.67 -28.36
CA HIS A 605 -13.03 -2.27 -29.34
C HIS A 605 -13.72 -3.54 -28.82
N ASP A 606 -13.07 -4.30 -27.94
CA ASP A 606 -13.52 -5.64 -27.52
C ASP A 606 -13.73 -5.77 -26.02
N THR A 607 -13.25 -4.80 -25.23
CA THR A 607 -13.31 -4.81 -23.77
C THR A 607 -14.32 -3.79 -23.24
N ASP A 608 -15.26 -4.27 -22.43
CA ASP A 608 -16.20 -3.47 -21.65
C ASP A 608 -15.82 -3.45 -20.17
N GLU A 609 -16.34 -2.46 -19.44
CA GLU A 609 -16.20 -2.30 -18.00
C GLU A 609 -17.54 -1.89 -17.35
N THR A 610 -17.83 -2.41 -16.16
CA THR A 610 -19.02 -2.03 -15.37
C THR A 610 -18.85 -2.39 -13.90
N LEU A 611 -19.75 -1.91 -13.03
CA LEU A 611 -19.88 -2.45 -11.66
C LEU A 611 -20.87 -3.62 -11.63
N MET A 612 -20.52 -4.66 -10.88
CA MET A 612 -21.38 -5.82 -10.60
C MET A 612 -22.39 -5.52 -9.49
N LYS A 613 -23.59 -6.11 -9.61
CA LYS A 613 -24.57 -6.14 -8.52
C LYS A 613 -24.16 -7.19 -7.49
N LEU A 614 -23.52 -6.75 -6.41
CA LEU A 614 -23.06 -7.61 -5.32
C LEU A 614 -23.94 -7.50 -4.06
N PHE A 615 -24.53 -6.33 -3.81
CA PHE A 615 -25.22 -6.05 -2.56
C PHE A 615 -26.72 -6.33 -2.66
N ASP A 616 -27.09 -7.61 -2.61
CA ASP A 616 -28.47 -8.09 -2.69
C ASP A 616 -29.36 -7.55 -1.55
N LYS A 617 -28.80 -7.40 -0.35
CA LYS A 617 -29.48 -6.89 0.85
C LYS A 617 -28.68 -5.79 1.54
N GLN A 618 -29.29 -5.16 2.54
CA GLN A 618 -28.61 -4.21 3.44
C GLN A 618 -28.03 -4.98 4.64
N PRO A 619 -26.83 -4.65 5.13
CA PRO A 619 -26.16 -5.40 6.19
C PRO A 619 -26.95 -5.32 7.49
N GLY A 620 -27.29 -6.49 8.06
CA GLY A 620 -28.12 -6.60 9.26
C GLY A 620 -29.49 -5.91 9.17
N GLY A 621 -30.02 -5.68 7.96
CA GLY A 621 -31.26 -4.95 7.74
C GLY A 621 -31.18 -3.44 7.98
N LYS A 622 -29.98 -2.90 8.26
CA LYS A 622 -29.77 -1.46 8.48
C LYS A 622 -29.52 -0.75 7.17
N GLU A 623 -30.34 0.26 6.86
CA GLU A 623 -30.25 0.97 5.58
C GLU A 623 -28.97 1.82 5.50
N LYS A 624 -28.07 1.47 4.57
CA LYS A 624 -26.85 2.21 4.23
C LYS A 624 -27.00 2.95 2.90
N ALA A 625 -27.74 2.37 1.95
CA ALA A 625 -28.00 2.91 0.62
C ALA A 625 -29.48 2.79 0.23
N ALA A 626 -29.90 3.46 -0.85
CA ALA A 626 -31.26 3.30 -1.35
C ALA A 626 -31.49 1.88 -1.89
N ALA A 627 -32.73 1.38 -1.83
CA ALA A 627 -33.07 0.00 -2.20
C ALA A 627 -32.65 -0.40 -3.64
N PHE A 628 -32.59 0.54 -4.58
CA PHE A 628 -32.14 0.29 -5.96
C PHE A 628 -30.62 0.14 -6.09
N ASN A 629 -29.85 0.62 -5.12
CA ASN A 629 -28.41 0.56 -5.14
C ASN A 629 -27.96 -0.85 -4.73
N LYS A 630 -27.42 -1.57 -5.71
CA LYS A 630 -26.92 -2.95 -5.55
C LYS A 630 -25.43 -3.08 -5.87
N VAL A 631 -24.76 -1.97 -6.18
CA VAL A 631 -23.41 -1.96 -6.76
C VAL A 631 -22.38 -1.21 -5.92
N THR A 632 -22.83 -0.36 -4.98
CA THR A 632 -21.97 0.31 -3.99
C THR A 632 -22.58 0.19 -2.60
N MET A 633 -21.73 0.06 -1.59
CA MET A 633 -22.15 -0.04 -0.19
C MET A 633 -21.32 0.91 0.69
N PRO A 634 -21.88 2.06 1.11
CA PRO A 634 -21.19 3.05 1.94
C PRO A 634 -21.22 2.62 3.41
N SER A 635 -20.36 1.68 3.78
CA SER A 635 -20.15 1.24 5.16
C SER A 635 -18.73 0.69 5.30
N ARG A 636 -18.18 0.69 6.51
CA ARG A 636 -16.85 0.12 6.75
C ARG A 636 -16.78 -1.34 6.33
N ASN A 637 -15.66 -1.79 5.76
CA ASN A 637 -15.53 -3.13 5.23
C ASN A 637 -14.07 -3.60 5.05
N PHE A 638 -13.91 -4.90 4.86
CA PHE A 638 -12.67 -5.55 4.41
C PHE A 638 -13.03 -6.75 3.51
N ALA A 639 -12.07 -7.29 2.76
CA ALA A 639 -12.29 -8.44 1.89
C ALA A 639 -11.50 -9.68 2.32
N CYS A 640 -12.09 -10.86 2.13
CA CYS A 640 -11.48 -12.17 2.30
C CYS A 640 -11.35 -12.83 0.93
N ILE A 641 -10.19 -13.38 0.60
CA ILE A 641 -9.93 -14.04 -0.70
C ILE A 641 -9.23 -15.37 -0.43
N THR A 642 -9.82 -16.45 -0.95
CA THR A 642 -9.27 -17.81 -0.78
C THR A 642 -9.42 -18.61 -2.07
N GLU A 643 -8.40 -19.39 -2.44
CA GLU A 643 -8.52 -20.32 -3.56
C GLU A 643 -9.44 -21.50 -3.22
N VAL A 644 -10.30 -21.87 -4.15
CA VAL A 644 -11.22 -23.00 -4.01
C VAL A 644 -10.45 -24.32 -4.15
N SER A 645 -10.42 -25.13 -3.09
CA SER A 645 -9.71 -26.41 -3.04
C SER A 645 -10.62 -27.61 -3.39
N LEU A 646 -10.00 -28.73 -3.77
CA LEU A 646 -10.67 -30.01 -3.99
C LEU A 646 -11.12 -30.66 -2.68
N ASP A 647 -10.34 -30.50 -1.61
CA ASP A 647 -10.50 -31.25 -0.35
C ASP A 647 -11.74 -30.87 0.49
N GLY A 648 -12.46 -29.81 0.10
CA GLY A 648 -13.75 -29.43 0.69
C GLY A 648 -14.98 -30.04 -0.02
N ALA A 649 -14.79 -30.79 -1.11
CA ALA A 649 -15.85 -31.57 -1.73
C ALA A 649 -16.14 -32.80 -0.86
N VAL A 650 -17.07 -32.65 0.08
CA VAL A 650 -17.60 -33.71 0.96
C VAL A 650 -17.73 -35.01 0.16
N ASN A 651 -17.13 -36.12 0.61
CA ASN A 651 -17.23 -37.45 -0.02
C ASN A 651 -18.70 -37.74 -0.37
N GLY A 652 -19.00 -37.70 -1.67
CA GLY A 652 -20.36 -37.63 -2.24
C GLY A 652 -20.61 -36.46 -3.18
N SER A 653 -19.71 -35.47 -3.24
CA SER A 653 -19.73 -34.32 -4.15
C SER A 653 -18.50 -34.23 -5.08
N ALA A 654 -17.68 -35.29 -5.14
CA ALA A 654 -16.76 -35.54 -6.24
C ALA A 654 -17.49 -35.62 -7.61
N ASP A 655 -18.81 -35.84 -7.60
CA ASP A 655 -19.69 -35.77 -8.76
C ASP A 655 -20.15 -34.34 -9.16
N VAL A 656 -19.72 -33.28 -8.45
CA VAL A 656 -20.14 -31.88 -8.71
C VAL A 656 -19.02 -31.01 -9.29
N ALA A 657 -17.91 -31.61 -9.73
CA ALA A 657 -17.13 -31.06 -10.84
C ALA A 657 -17.83 -31.30 -12.20
N GLN A 658 -19.15 -31.49 -12.23
CA GLN A 658 -19.92 -31.21 -13.43
C GLN A 658 -19.63 -29.77 -13.82
N MET A 659 -19.01 -29.59 -15.00
CA MET A 659 -18.82 -28.29 -15.62
C MET A 659 -20.13 -27.51 -15.45
N ALA A 660 -20.12 -26.50 -14.58
CA ALA A 660 -21.26 -25.61 -14.46
C ALA A 660 -21.61 -25.18 -15.90
N PRO A 661 -22.88 -25.27 -16.32
CA PRO A 661 -23.25 -25.02 -17.70
C PRO A 661 -22.68 -23.65 -18.10
N VAL A 662 -22.07 -23.57 -19.29
CA VAL A 662 -21.48 -22.32 -19.77
C VAL A 662 -22.59 -21.28 -19.86
N VAL A 663 -22.58 -20.32 -18.93
CA VAL A 663 -23.57 -19.24 -18.88
C VAL A 663 -23.07 -18.09 -19.72
N MET A 664 -23.72 -17.85 -20.85
CA MET A 664 -23.42 -16.69 -21.67
C MET A 664 -24.14 -15.46 -21.12
N PRO A 665 -23.44 -14.32 -20.90
CA PRO A 665 -24.06 -13.12 -20.37
C PRO A 665 -25.08 -12.56 -21.34
N LYS A 666 -26.27 -12.23 -20.82
CA LYS A 666 -27.29 -11.49 -21.57
C LYS A 666 -26.81 -10.08 -21.94
N ASP A 667 -26.19 -9.41 -20.99
CA ASP A 667 -25.62 -8.07 -21.11
C ASP A 667 -24.52 -7.87 -20.06
N GLY A 668 -23.84 -6.72 -20.09
CA GLY A 668 -22.78 -6.39 -19.16
C GLY A 668 -23.23 -6.19 -17.70
N HIS A 669 -24.53 -6.04 -17.42
CA HIS A 669 -25.07 -5.85 -16.06
C HIS A 669 -25.61 -7.15 -15.43
N SER A 670 -25.72 -8.21 -16.22
CA SER A 670 -26.09 -9.56 -15.79
C SER A 670 -24.87 -10.31 -15.24
N PRO A 671 -25.06 -11.42 -14.52
CA PRO A 671 -23.96 -12.34 -14.23
C PRO A 671 -23.22 -12.75 -15.52
N LEU A 672 -21.89 -12.73 -15.49
CA LEU A 672 -21.01 -13.07 -16.60
C LEU A 672 -20.63 -14.55 -16.63
N HIS A 673 -20.79 -15.25 -15.50
CA HIS A 673 -20.52 -16.68 -15.33
C HIS A 673 -21.17 -17.21 -14.04
N ALA A 674 -21.11 -18.53 -13.83
CA ALA A 674 -21.73 -19.21 -12.69
C ALA A 674 -21.31 -18.65 -11.31
N GLY A 675 -20.04 -18.29 -11.13
CA GLY A 675 -19.55 -17.69 -9.87
C GLY A 675 -20.11 -16.30 -9.51
N GLU A 676 -20.82 -15.65 -10.42
CA GLU A 676 -21.55 -14.40 -10.13
C GLU A 676 -23.05 -14.64 -9.93
N GLU A 677 -23.54 -15.85 -10.18
CA GLU A 677 -24.94 -16.18 -9.91
C GLU A 677 -25.20 -16.17 -8.40
N ASN A 678 -26.27 -15.48 -8.00
CA ASN A 678 -26.61 -15.29 -6.59
C ASN A 678 -25.50 -14.60 -5.77
N ALA A 679 -24.61 -13.83 -6.42
CA ALA A 679 -23.64 -12.99 -5.74
C ALA A 679 -24.33 -12.11 -4.69
N GLY A 680 -23.77 -12.07 -3.48
CA GLY A 680 -24.35 -11.40 -2.31
C GLY A 680 -24.38 -12.29 -1.06
N THR A 681 -25.34 -12.03 -0.17
CA THR A 681 -25.39 -12.65 1.17
C THR A 681 -25.62 -14.15 1.20
N THR A 682 -26.20 -14.74 0.15
CA THR A 682 -26.52 -16.17 0.07
C THR A 682 -25.48 -16.96 -0.73
N HIS A 683 -24.49 -16.29 -1.31
CA HIS A 683 -23.42 -16.95 -2.03
C HIS A 683 -22.55 -17.78 -1.06
N ARG A 684 -22.03 -18.93 -1.50
CA ARG A 684 -21.26 -19.83 -0.62
C ARG A 684 -19.99 -19.19 -0.05
N ALA A 685 -19.36 -18.31 -0.83
CA ALA A 685 -18.20 -17.52 -0.39
C ALA A 685 -18.54 -16.44 0.66
N ALA A 686 -19.81 -16.13 0.93
CA ALA A 686 -20.18 -14.96 1.74
C ALA A 686 -19.67 -15.03 3.20
N ASP A 687 -19.46 -16.22 3.76
CA ASP A 687 -18.93 -16.34 5.12
C ASP A 687 -17.49 -15.79 5.27
N GLY A 688 -16.72 -15.72 4.19
CA GLY A 688 -15.32 -15.27 4.18
C GLY A 688 -14.32 -16.30 4.74
N VAL A 689 -14.76 -17.53 5.02
CA VAL A 689 -13.97 -18.59 5.67
C VAL A 689 -13.94 -19.85 4.80
N SER A 690 -15.09 -20.24 4.26
CA SER A 690 -15.24 -21.39 3.40
C SER A 690 -14.65 -21.12 2.01
N ASN A 691 -14.23 -22.19 1.34
CA ASN A 691 -13.69 -22.14 -0.03
C ASN A 691 -14.27 -23.27 -0.89
N VAL A 692 -15.58 -23.51 -0.75
CA VAL A 692 -16.32 -24.65 -1.35
C VAL A 692 -17.43 -24.19 -2.29
N SER A 693 -17.24 -23.06 -2.98
CA SER A 693 -18.17 -22.60 -4.00
C SER A 693 -18.43 -23.60 -5.13
N GLY A 694 -17.51 -24.54 -5.35
CA GLY A 694 -17.51 -25.51 -6.46
C GLY A 694 -16.71 -25.03 -7.68
N MET A 695 -16.16 -23.81 -7.62
CA MET A 695 -15.31 -23.25 -8.67
C MET A 695 -13.84 -23.64 -8.48
N ILE A 696 -13.54 -24.94 -8.53
CA ILE A 696 -12.22 -25.52 -8.22
C ILE A 696 -11.10 -24.77 -8.97
N GLY A 697 -10.06 -24.37 -8.24
CA GLY A 697 -8.93 -23.59 -8.76
C GLY A 697 -9.25 -22.12 -9.07
N GLY A 698 -10.48 -21.68 -8.85
CA GLY A 698 -10.90 -20.28 -8.83
C GLY A 698 -10.70 -19.63 -7.47
N LEU A 699 -11.17 -18.39 -7.30
CA LEU A 699 -11.10 -17.63 -6.05
C LEU A 699 -12.48 -17.37 -5.47
N ASP A 700 -12.69 -17.72 -4.21
CA ASP A 700 -13.82 -17.27 -3.42
C ASP A 700 -13.49 -15.91 -2.79
N ILE A 701 -14.37 -14.94 -2.98
CA ILE A 701 -14.20 -13.56 -2.52
C ILE A 701 -15.42 -13.16 -1.69
N SER A 702 -15.18 -12.67 -0.48
CA SER A 702 -16.20 -12.10 0.41
C SER A 702 -15.84 -10.68 0.79
N ILE A 703 -16.76 -9.73 0.60
CA ILE A 703 -16.64 -8.41 1.23
C ILE A 703 -17.46 -8.43 2.53
N ARG A 704 -16.77 -8.25 3.66
CA ARG A 704 -17.32 -8.19 5.02
C ARG A 704 -17.70 -6.75 5.33
N VAL A 705 -18.99 -6.46 5.32
CA VAL A 705 -19.53 -5.09 5.47
C VAL A 705 -20.09 -4.89 6.86
N GLU A 706 -19.67 -3.83 7.53
CA GLU A 706 -20.19 -3.42 8.83
C GLU A 706 -21.72 -3.30 8.86
N ILE A 707 -22.32 -3.91 9.88
CA ILE A 707 -23.75 -3.78 10.16
C ILE A 707 -24.02 -2.44 10.85
N ASP A 708 -23.32 -2.13 11.93
CA ASP A 708 -23.56 -0.96 12.77
C ASP A 708 -22.25 -0.29 13.22
N ALA A 709 -22.14 1.02 12.99
CA ALA A 709 -20.96 1.80 13.37
C ALA A 709 -20.77 1.91 14.90
N MET A 710 -21.87 1.78 15.65
CA MET A 710 -21.87 1.82 17.12
C MET A 710 -21.61 0.46 17.75
N ASP A 711 -21.64 -0.63 16.98
CA ASP A 711 -21.35 -1.95 17.51
C ASP A 711 -19.84 -2.11 17.73
N ARG A 712 -19.40 -1.97 18.97
CA ARG A 712 -18.00 -2.14 19.37
C ARG A 712 -17.43 -3.52 19.09
N LYS A 713 -18.26 -4.54 18.86
CA LYS A 713 -17.77 -5.86 18.42
C LYS A 713 -17.36 -5.86 16.95
N GLY A 714 -17.72 -4.84 16.18
CA GLY A 714 -17.41 -4.73 14.75
C GLY A 714 -18.10 -5.80 13.91
N THR A 715 -19.34 -6.18 14.21
CA THR A 715 -20.04 -7.26 13.50
C THR A 715 -20.28 -6.89 12.04
N THR A 716 -20.04 -7.85 11.14
CA THR A 716 -20.20 -7.66 9.69
C THR A 716 -21.23 -8.62 9.09
N ALA A 717 -21.77 -8.25 7.93
CA ALA A 717 -22.47 -9.15 7.03
C ALA A 717 -21.60 -9.36 5.78
N GLY A 718 -21.45 -10.61 5.34
CA GLY A 718 -20.64 -10.95 4.18
C GLY A 718 -21.43 -10.96 2.87
N TYR A 719 -20.76 -10.57 1.78
CA TYR A 719 -21.28 -10.58 0.41
C TYR A 719 -20.28 -11.30 -0.48
N GLY A 720 -20.66 -12.49 -0.96
CA GLY A 720 -19.76 -13.39 -1.66
C GLY A 720 -19.97 -13.45 -3.17
N PHE A 721 -18.91 -13.81 -3.89
CA PHE A 721 -18.93 -14.29 -5.29
C PHE A 721 -17.65 -15.12 -5.54
N SER A 722 -17.56 -15.78 -6.69
CA SER A 722 -16.37 -16.56 -7.09
C SER A 722 -15.82 -16.15 -8.45
N VAL A 723 -14.50 -16.16 -8.60
CA VAL A 723 -13.77 -15.83 -9.82
C VAL A 723 -13.24 -17.11 -10.47
N PRO A 724 -13.60 -17.42 -11.74
CA PRO A 724 -13.18 -18.66 -12.37
C PRO A 724 -11.69 -18.64 -12.75
N PRO A 725 -11.03 -19.81 -12.72
CA PRO A 725 -9.70 -19.92 -13.30
C PRO A 725 -9.73 -19.57 -14.79
N LEU A 726 -8.58 -19.15 -15.33
CA LEU A 726 -8.42 -18.91 -16.76
C LEU A 726 -7.78 -20.13 -17.42
N SER A 727 -8.40 -20.64 -18.48
CA SER A 727 -7.88 -21.73 -19.30
C SER A 727 -7.87 -21.32 -20.77
N ILE A 728 -6.71 -20.89 -21.26
CA ILE A 728 -6.45 -20.60 -22.66
C ILE A 728 -5.75 -21.81 -23.30
N PRO A 729 -6.36 -22.44 -24.33
CA PRO A 729 -5.72 -23.51 -25.11
C PRO A 729 -4.36 -23.04 -25.64
N PRO A 730 -3.32 -23.91 -25.67
CA PRO A 730 -1.99 -23.53 -26.14
C PRO A 730 -1.98 -22.83 -27.51
N ASP A 731 -2.82 -23.28 -28.45
CA ASP A 731 -2.93 -22.73 -29.80
C ASP A 731 -3.53 -21.30 -29.83
N ASP A 732 -4.31 -20.94 -28.82
CA ASP A 732 -4.92 -19.60 -28.69
C ASP A 732 -4.03 -18.62 -27.91
N ARG A 733 -2.95 -19.12 -27.29
CA ARG A 733 -1.96 -18.29 -26.60
C ARG A 733 -1.15 -17.51 -27.61
N VAL A 734 -0.69 -16.33 -27.21
CA VAL A 734 0.17 -15.53 -28.07
C VAL A 734 1.54 -16.21 -28.19
N SER A 735 1.94 -16.63 -29.39
CA SER A 735 3.25 -17.22 -29.64
C SER A 735 4.37 -16.19 -29.44
N GLN A 736 5.58 -16.64 -29.02
CA GLN A 736 6.75 -15.76 -28.91
C GLN A 736 7.08 -15.04 -30.24
N GLU A 737 6.77 -15.67 -31.39
CA GLU A 737 7.21 -15.22 -32.71
C GLU A 737 6.30 -14.19 -33.40
N THR A 738 5.13 -13.86 -32.84
CA THR A 738 4.21 -12.87 -33.44
C THR A 738 4.07 -11.58 -32.64
N THR A 739 5.20 -11.01 -32.21
CA THR A 739 5.21 -9.61 -31.75
C THR A 739 5.97 -8.74 -32.74
N ARG A 740 5.29 -8.34 -33.82
CA ARG A 740 5.52 -7.02 -34.42
C ARG A 740 5.13 -5.95 -33.39
N SER A 741 6.00 -5.76 -32.39
CA SER A 741 6.03 -4.62 -31.47
C SER A 741 6.49 -3.34 -32.21
N ARG A 742 5.86 -3.03 -33.36
CA ARG A 742 6.14 -1.80 -34.12
C ARG A 742 5.13 -0.69 -33.88
N ARG A 743 4.22 -0.83 -32.89
CA ARG A 743 3.29 0.25 -32.51
C ARG A 743 3.50 0.84 -31.12
N PHE A 744 4.31 0.21 -30.26
CA PHE A 744 4.61 0.75 -28.92
C PHE A 744 6.09 1.15 -28.73
N HIS A 745 6.89 1.16 -29.80
CA HIS A 745 8.25 1.73 -29.80
C HIS A 745 8.36 2.78 -30.90
N ARG A 746 7.87 3.99 -30.64
CA ARG A 746 8.41 5.20 -31.26
C ARG A 746 9.13 5.97 -30.15
N PRO A 747 10.46 6.18 -30.24
CA PRO A 747 11.08 7.18 -29.39
C PRO A 747 10.52 8.53 -29.83
N HIS A 748 9.77 9.19 -28.96
CA HIS A 748 9.32 10.54 -29.23
C HIS A 748 10.52 11.48 -29.12
N ARG A 749 10.76 12.24 -30.19
CA ARG A 749 11.61 13.43 -30.22
C ARG A 749 11.29 14.30 -29.00
N LEU A 750 12.34 14.65 -28.26
CA LEU A 750 12.37 15.75 -27.29
C LEU A 750 11.67 16.98 -27.88
N LEU A 751 10.51 17.33 -27.35
CA LEU A 751 9.94 18.66 -27.52
C LEU A 751 10.60 19.57 -26.48
N HIS A 752 11.78 20.08 -26.82
CA HIS A 752 12.27 21.30 -26.18
C HIS A 752 11.37 22.45 -26.63
N SER A 753 10.67 23.08 -25.68
CA SER A 753 10.10 24.40 -25.87
C SER A 753 11.23 25.43 -25.84
N SER A 754 11.82 25.73 -27.00
CA SER A 754 12.65 26.92 -27.17
C SER A 754 11.85 27.98 -27.92
N HIS A 755 11.33 28.96 -27.21
CA HIS A 755 10.95 30.24 -27.80
C HIS A 755 12.22 31.06 -28.05
N SER A 756 12.61 31.19 -29.31
CA SER A 756 13.30 32.40 -29.79
C SER A 756 13.10 32.52 -31.30
N ASN A 757 12.40 33.59 -31.69
CA ASN A 757 12.21 34.04 -33.06
C ASN A 757 13.57 34.29 -33.74
N THR A 758 13.72 33.84 -34.99
CA THR A 758 14.03 34.70 -36.14
C THR A 758 14.12 33.87 -37.43
N SER A 759 13.69 34.51 -38.50
CA SER A 759 13.30 34.00 -39.82
C SER A 759 14.43 34.06 -40.86
N ALA A 760 14.33 33.20 -41.90
CA ALA A 760 14.79 33.34 -43.31
C ALA A 760 15.62 32.13 -43.86
N PRO A 761 15.52 31.80 -45.17
CA PRO A 761 15.36 30.42 -45.68
C PRO A 761 16.61 29.79 -46.36
N PRO A 762 16.52 28.54 -46.86
CA PRO A 762 17.65 27.64 -47.06
C PRO A 762 18.23 27.64 -48.48
N ALA A 763 19.49 27.22 -48.59
CA ALA A 763 20.07 26.76 -49.85
C ALA A 763 20.60 25.32 -49.70
N THR A 764 20.19 24.53 -50.68
CA THR A 764 20.28 23.09 -50.83
C THR A 764 21.65 22.60 -51.30
N THR A 765 21.83 21.29 -51.06
CA THR A 765 22.51 20.29 -51.92
C THR A 765 24.04 20.15 -51.90
N THR A 766 24.43 18.94 -51.44
CA THR A 766 25.39 17.97 -52.02
C THR A 766 26.85 18.39 -52.18
N ALA A 767 27.86 17.55 -51.97
CA ALA A 767 28.03 16.20 -51.45
C ALA A 767 29.56 16.01 -51.35
N SER A 768 29.98 15.18 -50.40
CA SER A 768 31.22 14.36 -50.39
C SER A 768 32.56 14.99 -50.83
N ILE A 769 33.58 14.92 -49.98
CA ILE A 769 34.81 14.14 -50.22
C ILE A 769 35.69 14.15 -48.94
N SER A 770 36.17 12.93 -48.62
CA SER A 770 37.29 12.46 -47.77
C SER A 770 37.98 13.35 -46.71
N ALA A 771 38.13 12.72 -45.54
CA ALA A 771 39.04 12.94 -44.41
C ALA A 771 40.55 12.85 -44.79
N PRO A 772 41.53 12.80 -43.86
CA PRO A 772 41.66 13.35 -42.49
C PRO A 772 43.03 14.08 -42.27
N GLU A 773 43.37 14.36 -41.00
CA GLU A 773 44.71 14.66 -40.44
C GLU A 773 45.26 16.09 -40.65
N ALA A 774 45.94 16.77 -39.73
CA ALA A 774 46.32 16.57 -38.33
C ALA A 774 46.76 17.96 -37.77
N PHE A 775 46.78 18.06 -36.43
CA PHE A 775 47.39 19.03 -35.45
C PHE A 775 48.57 19.95 -35.91
N PRO A 776 49.18 20.86 -35.09
CA PRO A 776 48.87 21.45 -33.75
C PRO A 776 49.17 23.00 -33.55
N VAL A 777 48.47 23.64 -32.58
CA VAL A 777 48.99 24.55 -31.50
C VAL A 777 49.56 25.97 -31.93
N PRO A 778 49.86 26.93 -31.01
CA PRO A 778 49.17 28.19 -30.61
C PRO A 778 50.01 29.46 -31.02
N PRO A 779 50.11 30.61 -30.31
CA PRO A 779 49.29 31.32 -29.30
C PRO A 779 48.97 32.82 -29.64
N LEU A 780 48.11 33.43 -28.80
CA LEU A 780 47.98 34.83 -28.32
C LEU A 780 48.79 35.97 -29.01
N PRO A 781 48.28 37.23 -29.11
CA PRO A 781 47.82 38.01 -27.93
C PRO A 781 46.69 39.06 -28.11
N ARG A 782 46.17 39.51 -26.95
CA ARG A 782 45.43 40.77 -26.69
C ARG A 782 46.27 42.00 -27.10
N PRO A 783 45.71 43.21 -27.38
CA PRO A 783 44.91 44.06 -26.46
C PRO A 783 43.79 44.83 -27.23
N ALA A 784 43.02 45.81 -26.77
CA ALA A 784 43.00 46.70 -25.62
C ALA A 784 41.58 47.32 -25.51
N THR A 785 41.19 47.67 -24.27
CA THR A 785 40.52 48.91 -23.83
C THR A 785 39.21 49.47 -24.44
N ALA A 786 38.41 49.99 -23.50
CA ALA A 786 37.48 51.14 -23.52
C ALA A 786 36.00 50.73 -23.34
N THR A 787 35.47 50.72 -22.10
CA THR A 787 34.89 51.84 -21.30
C THR A 787 33.52 52.33 -21.77
N VAL A 788 32.74 52.76 -20.76
CA VAL A 788 31.51 53.58 -20.75
C VAL A 788 30.22 52.74 -20.64
N GLU A 789 29.59 52.55 -19.46
CA GLU A 789 28.92 53.47 -18.50
C GLU A 789 27.40 53.58 -18.74
N ALA A 790 26.66 53.29 -17.67
CA ALA A 790 25.35 53.81 -17.22
C ALA A 790 24.03 53.61 -18.01
N ALA A 791 23.06 53.15 -17.20
CA ALA A 791 21.68 53.62 -17.07
C ALA A 791 20.62 53.17 -18.10
N ARG A 792 19.77 52.22 -17.69
CA ARG A 792 18.44 52.51 -17.15
C ARG A 792 17.84 51.31 -16.43
#